data_AF-A0A521HBG5-F1
#
_entry.id   AF-A0A521HBG5-F1
#
_cell.length_a   1.000
_cell.length_b   1.000
_cell.length_c   1.000
_cell.angle_alpha   90.00
_cell.angle_beta   90.00
_cell.angle_gamma   90.00
#
_symmetry.space_group_name_H-M   'P 1'
#
loop_
_entity.id
_entity.type
_entity.pdbx_description
1 polymer ?
#
loop_
_entity_poly.entity_id
_entity_poly.type
_entity_poly.pdbx_seq_one_letter_code
_entity_poly.pdbx_strand_id
1 'polypeptide(L)'
;MKKIALFFILITQLMPAKSQWVTIPDSNFVNFLTLNYPSCMSGNQMDTTCTGITSVLRVNCNNQGIANLDGIQYFDNLDTLKCNRNLLTTLPDLPITLKELYCDSNLISSLSSLPPALRKLSCVNNQLVSLPSFPTTIKTVWCNNNQLTSLPSLPASLNSIYCFVNQLTSLPALPANLIVIMCYSNMLTSIPSLPANLVSLICGDNPINSLPVLPQALNFLACDNNLLTSIPPLPPNLRNFTCDHNQLSSLPTLPNSLEILGCNHNQLTSLPTLPNSVFALYCNDNLLTSLPELPDSLQSFNISNNPNLTCLPQLKRIVSMTHTNTGVQCLPNYGTVTNANPSLSLFPLCDILNVNGCQTFWNISGKIYNDLDSNCISDPNEFNAQNLKVNLYESGILQQQVYTGGEGFYSFDTDTGSFTMEVDTAGIPVLVTCPLSGILNSILTAADSLDYGMDFGVQCKTGFDIGVLAGVHFSQFFPGNATMINIHAGDLSNYYGLHCASGVSGTIDVTILGPVSYLSSAPGALSPNVTGNILSYTISDFGTVNFNTDFRFLVMTNTSAQAGDQVCVDVMVNPFAGDNDTSNNSFVQCFSVVNSFDPNMKEVSPTAEISPDQEWLTYTVYFQNTGNAAAQNIYVLDTLDPNTDPSTFTLLSYSHENFTQVLGNVIRVNFPGINLPDSTNNEPNSHGYFQYKVRLISGLSIGTEISNTANIYFDFNPPIRTNTTINTISNLSSVAEIFPGIELNVQPNPVIQNLSIAFTLQKTSYVRLSIYTLPGQHVRTLLDSKKDAGDSELLFSTEGLSSGIYFLKIEVDGYSRSRRFIKL
;
A
#
# COMPACT_ATOMS: atom_id res chain seq x y z
N MET A 1 14.41 57.98 -58.50
CA MET A 1 13.03 58.49 -58.66
C MET A 1 12.21 57.43 -59.38
N LYS A 2 11.12 56.96 -58.74
CA LYS A 2 9.86 56.38 -59.29
C LYS A 2 9.97 55.11 -60.18
N LYS A 3 9.01 54.18 -60.24
CA LYS A 3 7.95 53.60 -59.40
C LYS A 3 7.16 52.67 -60.37
N ILE A 4 6.75 51.50 -59.89
CA ILE A 4 5.47 50.79 -60.20
C ILE A 4 5.35 49.85 -61.44
N ALA A 5 5.08 48.59 -61.06
CA ALA A 5 4.31 47.45 -61.60
C ALA A 5 3.27 47.59 -62.75
N LEU A 6 3.12 46.51 -63.54
CA LEU A 6 1.97 45.54 -63.61
C LEU A 6 2.20 44.56 -64.80
N PHE A 7 2.30 43.24 -64.61
CA PHE A 7 1.24 42.21 -64.54
C PHE A 7 0.72 41.70 -65.90
N PHE A 8 1.05 40.46 -66.26
CA PHE A 8 0.13 39.52 -66.90
C PHE A 8 0.48 38.08 -66.48
N ILE A 9 -0.58 37.30 -66.24
CA ILE A 9 -0.68 36.07 -65.47
C ILE A 9 -1.07 34.91 -66.41
N LEU A 10 -0.72 33.68 -65.99
CA LEU A 10 -1.32 32.36 -66.33
C LEU A 10 -1.15 31.79 -67.75
N ILE A 11 -0.41 30.67 -67.86
CA ILE A 11 -0.94 29.29 -67.84
C ILE A 11 0.27 28.36 -67.99
N THR A 12 0.69 27.73 -66.90
CA THR A 12 1.48 26.48 -66.95
C THR A 12 0.94 25.53 -65.90
N GLN A 13 -0.03 24.72 -66.36
CA GLN A 13 -0.30 23.35 -65.95
C GLN A 13 -0.04 22.97 -64.48
N LEU A 14 -1.12 22.99 -63.69
CA LEU A 14 -1.34 22.01 -62.62
C LEU A 14 -1.33 20.61 -63.27
N MET A 15 -0.19 19.94 -63.30
CA MET A 15 -0.18 18.48 -63.42
C MET A 15 -0.58 17.91 -62.05
N PRO A 16 -1.59 17.02 -61.95
CA PRO A 16 -1.79 16.26 -60.72
C PRO A 16 -0.50 15.49 -60.43
N ALA A 17 -0.05 15.51 -59.18
CA ALA A 17 0.99 14.59 -58.72
C ALA A 17 0.55 13.18 -59.12
N LYS A 18 1.26 12.56 -60.07
CA LYS A 18 0.97 11.18 -60.45
C LYS A 18 1.28 10.33 -59.23
N SER A 19 0.30 9.55 -58.77
CA SER A 19 0.48 8.55 -57.71
C SER A 19 1.75 7.74 -57.98
N GLN A 20 2.69 7.73 -57.04
CA GLN A 20 3.88 6.92 -57.12
C GLN A 20 3.61 5.62 -56.36
N TRP A 21 3.39 4.54 -57.12
CA TRP A 21 3.08 3.23 -56.55
C TRP A 21 4.37 2.44 -56.31
N VAL A 22 4.49 1.86 -55.11
CA VAL A 22 5.59 0.96 -54.74
C VAL A 22 5.03 -0.40 -54.36
N THR A 23 5.74 -1.47 -54.72
CA THR A 23 5.31 -2.83 -54.40
C THR A 23 5.85 -3.22 -53.01
N ILE A 24 4.95 -3.60 -52.12
CA ILE A 24 5.28 -4.08 -50.77
C ILE A 24 5.50 -5.61 -50.83
N PRO A 25 6.70 -6.10 -50.50
CA PRO A 25 7.07 -7.50 -50.73
C PRO A 25 6.51 -8.48 -49.69
N ASP A 26 6.23 -8.01 -48.47
CA ASP A 26 5.77 -8.84 -47.36
C ASP A 26 4.24 -8.84 -47.25
N SER A 27 3.61 -10.02 -47.29
CA SER A 27 2.15 -10.14 -47.23
C SER A 27 1.56 -9.71 -45.89
N ASN A 28 2.27 -9.90 -44.78
CA ASN A 28 1.80 -9.47 -43.47
C ASN A 28 1.88 -7.95 -43.34
N PHE A 29 2.91 -7.32 -43.91
CA PHE A 29 2.97 -5.86 -43.97
C PHE A 29 1.91 -5.28 -44.91
N VAL A 30 1.64 -5.92 -46.07
CA VAL A 30 0.49 -5.58 -46.92
C VAL A 30 -0.81 -5.63 -46.12
N ASN A 31 -1.08 -6.71 -45.40
CA ASN A 31 -2.31 -6.84 -44.60
C ASN A 31 -2.42 -5.74 -43.55
N PHE A 32 -1.32 -5.42 -42.86
CA PHE A 32 -1.27 -4.31 -41.90
C PHE A 32 -1.60 -2.98 -42.58
N LEU A 33 -0.96 -2.68 -43.72
CA LEU A 33 -1.18 -1.43 -44.45
C LEU A 33 -2.59 -1.33 -45.03
N THR A 34 -3.14 -2.41 -45.58
CA THR A 34 -4.51 -2.44 -46.10
C THR A 34 -5.54 -2.23 -45.00
N LEU A 35 -5.31 -2.76 -43.79
CA LEU A 35 -6.21 -2.56 -42.66
C LEU A 35 -6.19 -1.13 -42.13
N ASN A 36 -5.00 -0.52 -42.03
CA ASN A 36 -4.83 0.78 -41.38
C ASN A 36 -4.86 1.97 -42.34
N TYR A 37 -4.50 1.76 -43.62
CA TYR A 37 -4.42 2.77 -44.67
C TYR A 37 -5.09 2.29 -45.97
N PRO A 38 -6.37 1.85 -45.93
CA PRO A 38 -7.03 1.19 -47.07
C PRO A 38 -7.08 2.06 -48.32
N SER A 39 -7.24 3.38 -48.18
CA SER A 39 -7.26 4.31 -49.33
C SER A 39 -5.91 4.51 -50.01
N CYS A 40 -4.83 4.07 -49.37
CA CYS A 40 -3.46 4.20 -49.87
C CYS A 40 -2.94 2.89 -50.50
N MET A 41 -3.74 1.82 -50.48
CA MET A 41 -3.35 0.48 -50.94
C MET A 41 -4.20 0.02 -52.12
N SER A 42 -3.56 -0.64 -53.08
CA SER A 42 -4.21 -1.36 -54.18
C SER A 42 -3.52 -2.72 -54.34
N GLY A 43 -4.11 -3.76 -53.75
CA GLY A 43 -3.45 -5.05 -53.60
C GLY A 43 -2.16 -4.91 -52.77
N ASN A 44 -1.03 -5.34 -53.33
CA ASN A 44 0.30 -5.17 -52.71
C ASN A 44 1.03 -3.89 -53.17
N GLN A 45 0.36 -2.98 -53.87
CA GLN A 45 0.93 -1.69 -54.23
C GLN A 45 0.47 -0.60 -53.26
N MET A 46 1.39 0.21 -52.77
CA MET A 46 1.13 1.36 -51.90
C MET A 46 1.36 2.67 -52.67
N ASP A 47 0.42 3.61 -52.60
CA ASP A 47 0.58 4.97 -53.12
C ASP A 47 1.37 5.81 -52.11
N THR A 48 2.63 6.10 -52.44
CA THR A 48 3.53 6.87 -51.56
C THR A 48 3.19 8.35 -51.48
N THR A 49 2.27 8.84 -52.32
CA THR A 49 1.77 10.22 -52.28
C THR A 49 0.49 10.37 -51.47
N CYS A 50 -0.08 9.25 -51.00
CA CYS A 50 -1.28 9.24 -50.20
C CYS A 50 -1.07 10.02 -48.89
N THR A 51 -2.02 10.89 -48.54
CA THR A 51 -1.97 11.65 -47.28
C THR A 51 -1.94 10.74 -46.07
N GLY A 52 -2.62 9.59 -46.13
CA GLY A 52 -2.60 8.56 -45.10
C GLY A 52 -1.25 7.86 -44.89
N ILE A 53 -0.26 8.08 -45.76
CA ILE A 53 1.13 7.60 -45.58
C ILE A 53 2.03 8.78 -45.22
N THR A 54 1.95 9.88 -45.97
CA THR A 54 2.86 11.03 -45.84
C THR A 54 2.63 11.86 -44.58
N SER A 55 1.42 11.90 -44.01
CA SER A 55 1.14 12.70 -42.81
C SER A 55 1.21 11.93 -41.49
N VAL A 56 1.48 10.62 -41.54
CA VAL A 56 1.47 9.76 -40.34
C VAL A 56 2.70 10.02 -39.50
N LEU A 57 2.48 10.31 -38.22
CA LEU A 57 3.55 10.50 -37.25
C LEU A 57 3.97 9.20 -36.58
N ARG A 58 3.06 8.24 -36.40
CA ARG A 58 3.32 7.01 -35.65
C ARG A 58 2.81 5.78 -36.38
N VAL A 59 3.68 4.79 -36.53
CA VAL A 59 3.34 3.46 -37.04
C VAL A 59 3.63 2.44 -35.93
N ASN A 60 2.62 1.63 -35.61
CA ASN A 60 2.75 0.50 -34.69
C ASN A 60 2.30 -0.77 -35.38
N CYS A 61 3.27 -1.56 -35.83
CA CYS A 61 3.10 -2.84 -36.51
C CYS A 61 3.70 -3.98 -35.67
N ASN A 62 3.58 -3.90 -34.35
CA ASN A 62 4.06 -4.95 -33.45
C ASN A 62 3.28 -6.26 -33.65
N ASN A 63 3.97 -7.40 -33.49
CA ASN A 63 3.35 -8.72 -33.44
C ASN A 63 2.47 -9.04 -34.66
N GLN A 64 2.96 -8.71 -35.86
CA GLN A 64 2.27 -8.95 -37.12
C GLN A 64 2.89 -10.10 -37.93
N GLY A 65 3.99 -10.69 -37.45
CA GLY A 65 4.73 -11.69 -38.21
C GLY A 65 5.41 -11.14 -39.46
N ILE A 66 5.71 -9.83 -39.49
CA ILE A 66 6.34 -9.16 -40.63
C ILE A 66 7.81 -9.61 -40.73
N ALA A 67 8.24 -10.08 -41.90
CA ALA A 67 9.62 -10.45 -42.18
C ALA A 67 10.38 -9.37 -42.98
N ASN A 68 9.66 -8.55 -43.75
CA ASN A 68 10.23 -7.41 -44.48
C ASN A 68 9.35 -6.14 -44.34
N LEU A 69 9.97 -5.03 -43.94
CA LEU A 69 9.32 -3.74 -43.69
C LEU A 69 9.50 -2.72 -44.84
N ASP A 70 10.01 -3.15 -45.99
CA ASP A 70 10.12 -2.33 -47.20
C ASP A 70 8.79 -1.65 -47.52
N GLY A 71 8.83 -0.33 -47.64
CA GLY A 71 7.67 0.55 -47.73
C GLY A 71 7.66 1.60 -46.63
N ILE A 72 8.22 1.31 -45.46
CA ILE A 72 8.22 2.25 -44.33
C ILE A 72 9.02 3.53 -44.60
N GLN A 73 10.01 3.48 -45.51
CA GLN A 73 10.82 4.63 -45.92
C GLN A 73 10.00 5.77 -46.53
N TYR A 74 8.76 5.50 -46.98
CA TYR A 74 7.88 6.50 -47.63
C TYR A 74 6.95 7.23 -46.65
N PHE A 75 7.02 6.93 -45.35
CA PHE A 75 6.27 7.66 -44.33
C PHE A 75 7.01 8.95 -43.96
N ASP A 76 6.89 9.98 -44.81
CA ASP A 76 7.71 11.19 -44.81
C ASP A 76 7.78 11.94 -43.46
N ASN A 77 6.72 11.90 -42.66
CA ASN A 77 6.63 12.59 -41.37
C ASN A 77 6.73 11.64 -40.16
N LEU A 78 7.12 10.39 -40.37
CA LEU A 78 7.17 9.39 -39.30
C LEU A 78 8.14 9.83 -38.20
N ASP A 79 7.63 9.96 -36.98
CA ASP A 79 8.40 10.28 -35.79
C ASP A 79 8.64 9.06 -34.90
N THR A 80 7.73 8.07 -34.92
CA THR A 80 7.78 6.89 -34.07
C THR A 80 7.46 5.64 -34.89
N LEU A 81 8.36 4.66 -34.84
CA LEU A 81 8.16 3.35 -35.43
C LEU A 81 8.26 2.27 -34.35
N LYS A 82 7.20 1.48 -34.21
CA LYS A 82 7.17 0.27 -33.39
C LYS A 82 6.94 -0.94 -34.30
N CYS A 83 7.93 -1.82 -34.38
CA CYS A 83 7.92 -3.07 -35.15
C CYS A 83 8.43 -4.26 -34.33
N ASN A 84 8.16 -4.25 -33.02
CA ASN A 84 8.56 -5.28 -32.07
C ASN A 84 7.86 -6.62 -32.34
N ARG A 85 8.50 -7.72 -31.93
CA ARG A 85 7.95 -9.09 -31.99
C ARG A 85 7.52 -9.48 -33.40
N ASN A 86 8.43 -9.31 -34.35
CA ASN A 86 8.23 -9.69 -35.75
C ASN A 86 9.34 -10.67 -36.17
N LEU A 87 9.45 -10.95 -37.47
CA LEU A 87 10.42 -11.87 -38.05
C LEU A 87 11.51 -11.12 -38.84
N LEU A 88 11.75 -9.84 -38.52
CA LEU A 88 12.65 -8.99 -39.27
C LEU A 88 14.10 -9.48 -39.10
N THR A 89 14.80 -9.72 -40.21
CA THR A 89 16.25 -10.00 -40.22
C THR A 89 17.08 -8.75 -40.47
N THR A 90 16.47 -7.72 -41.04
CA THR A 90 17.06 -6.42 -41.35
C THR A 90 15.97 -5.34 -41.27
N LEU A 91 16.38 -4.07 -41.17
CA LEU A 91 15.50 -2.94 -41.41
C LEU A 91 15.85 -2.28 -42.76
N PRO A 92 14.85 -1.80 -43.52
CA PRO A 92 15.09 -0.94 -44.67
C PRO A 92 15.63 0.43 -44.22
N ASP A 93 15.90 1.31 -45.19
CA ASP A 93 16.17 2.71 -44.88
C ASP A 93 15.01 3.33 -44.08
N LEU A 94 15.35 4.05 -43.02
CA LEU A 94 14.37 4.63 -42.11
C LEU A 94 14.15 6.11 -42.43
N PRO A 95 12.92 6.64 -42.27
CA PRO A 95 12.65 8.06 -42.48
C PRO A 95 13.58 8.94 -41.63
N ILE A 96 14.15 9.98 -42.26
CA ILE A 96 15.11 10.89 -41.59
C ILE A 96 14.49 11.67 -40.42
N THR A 97 13.15 11.76 -40.39
CA THR A 97 12.34 12.43 -39.36
C THR A 97 12.19 11.59 -38.09
N LEU A 98 12.54 10.30 -38.14
CA LEU A 98 12.29 9.35 -37.07
C LEU A 98 13.03 9.74 -35.79
N LYS A 99 12.29 9.84 -34.68
CA LYS A 99 12.78 10.21 -33.35
C LYS A 99 12.80 9.02 -32.40
N GLU A 100 11.92 8.05 -32.59
CA GLU A 100 11.86 6.84 -31.76
C GLU A 100 11.73 5.58 -32.63
N LEU A 101 12.62 4.62 -32.41
CA LEU A 101 12.60 3.32 -33.06
C LEU A 101 12.55 2.21 -32.01
N TYR A 102 11.57 1.32 -32.14
CA TYR A 102 11.45 0.10 -31.35
C TYR A 102 11.35 -1.11 -32.29
N CYS A 103 12.39 -1.92 -32.33
CA CYS A 103 12.50 -3.14 -33.16
C CYS A 103 12.87 -4.38 -32.34
N ASP A 104 12.39 -4.43 -31.09
CA ASP A 104 12.71 -5.47 -30.12
C ASP A 104 12.17 -6.85 -30.53
N SER A 105 12.84 -7.92 -30.10
CA SER A 105 12.40 -9.31 -30.32
C SER A 105 12.18 -9.61 -31.80
N ASN A 106 13.24 -9.43 -32.59
CA ASN A 106 13.30 -9.78 -34.00
C ASN A 106 14.54 -10.68 -34.22
N LEU A 107 14.91 -10.90 -35.48
CA LEU A 107 16.08 -11.68 -35.89
C LEU A 107 17.15 -10.78 -36.52
N ILE A 108 17.22 -9.50 -36.12
CA ILE A 108 18.06 -8.50 -36.78
C ILE A 108 19.52 -8.76 -36.42
N SER A 109 20.36 -9.04 -37.43
CA SER A 109 21.80 -9.27 -37.25
C SER A 109 22.65 -8.01 -37.40
N SER A 110 22.12 -6.98 -38.06
CA SER A 110 22.81 -5.69 -38.25
C SER A 110 21.83 -4.55 -38.47
N LEU A 111 22.20 -3.35 -38.02
CA LEU A 111 21.50 -2.10 -38.34
C LEU A 111 22.32 -1.25 -39.31
N SER A 112 21.62 -0.60 -40.25
CA SER A 112 22.17 0.43 -41.13
C SER A 112 22.37 1.75 -40.37
N SER A 113 22.77 2.82 -41.05
CA SER A 113 22.94 4.14 -40.43
C SER A 113 21.62 4.62 -39.80
N LEU A 114 21.71 5.05 -38.54
CA LEU A 114 20.55 5.54 -37.79
C LEU A 114 20.11 6.93 -38.27
N PRO A 115 18.79 7.24 -38.24
CA PRO A 115 18.29 8.57 -38.58
C PRO A 115 18.92 9.68 -37.70
N PRO A 116 19.25 10.85 -38.27
CA PRO A 116 19.95 11.92 -37.54
C PRO A 116 19.09 12.56 -36.44
N ALA A 117 17.76 12.45 -36.53
CA ALA A 117 16.82 12.96 -35.54
C ALA A 117 16.52 11.99 -34.38
N LEU A 118 17.10 10.78 -34.40
CA LEU A 118 16.74 9.71 -33.48
C LEU A 118 17.15 10.03 -32.03
N ARG A 119 16.17 10.00 -31.14
CA ARG A 119 16.30 10.27 -29.70
C ARG A 119 16.23 9.00 -28.86
N LYS A 120 15.50 7.98 -29.30
CA LYS A 120 15.36 6.70 -28.63
C LYS A 120 15.56 5.55 -29.61
N LEU A 121 16.38 4.59 -29.23
CA LEU A 121 16.59 3.34 -29.95
C LEU A 121 16.35 2.18 -28.99
N SER A 122 15.42 1.30 -29.35
CA SER A 122 15.22 0.00 -28.71
C SER A 122 15.38 -1.10 -29.76
N CYS A 123 16.38 -1.95 -29.56
CA CYS A 123 16.73 -3.08 -30.42
C CYS A 123 17.01 -4.34 -29.58
N VAL A 124 16.28 -4.49 -28.49
CA VAL A 124 16.44 -5.55 -27.49
C VAL A 124 16.13 -6.91 -28.09
N ASN A 125 16.83 -7.95 -27.64
CA ASN A 125 16.54 -9.34 -28.04
C ASN A 125 16.59 -9.52 -29.56
N ASN A 126 17.77 -9.28 -30.12
CA ASN A 126 18.07 -9.46 -31.54
C ASN A 126 19.38 -10.27 -31.67
N GLN A 127 19.97 -10.31 -32.85
CA GLN A 127 21.22 -11.02 -33.14
C GLN A 127 22.35 -10.06 -33.50
N LEU A 128 22.30 -8.82 -32.96
CA LEU A 128 23.25 -7.77 -33.31
C LEU A 128 24.64 -8.11 -32.76
N VAL A 129 25.65 -8.10 -33.63
CA VAL A 129 27.06 -8.29 -33.25
C VAL A 129 27.79 -6.95 -33.08
N SER A 130 27.24 -5.88 -33.69
CA SER A 130 27.73 -4.51 -33.58
C SER A 130 26.60 -3.50 -33.77
N LEU A 131 26.80 -2.28 -33.28
CA LEU A 131 25.92 -1.14 -33.53
C LEU A 131 26.58 -0.10 -34.44
N PRO A 132 25.81 0.57 -35.31
CA PRO A 132 26.28 1.73 -36.07
C PRO A 132 26.56 2.92 -35.14
N SER A 133 27.27 3.93 -35.67
CA SER A 133 27.49 5.19 -34.94
C SER A 133 26.17 5.85 -34.51
N PHE A 134 26.13 6.31 -33.26
CA PHE A 134 24.94 6.98 -32.74
C PHE A 134 24.84 8.43 -33.22
N PRO A 135 23.63 8.93 -33.51
CA PRO A 135 23.41 10.34 -33.80
C PRO A 135 23.59 11.20 -32.55
N THR A 136 23.98 12.46 -32.71
CA THR A 136 24.22 13.41 -31.60
C THR A 136 22.95 13.83 -30.84
N THR A 137 21.79 13.38 -31.29
CA THR A 137 20.47 13.65 -30.71
C THR A 137 19.97 12.51 -29.82
N ILE A 138 20.64 11.35 -29.83
CA ILE A 138 20.23 10.16 -29.06
C ILE A 138 20.29 10.46 -27.56
N LYS A 139 19.25 10.05 -26.83
CA LYS A 139 19.14 10.22 -25.39
C LYS A 139 19.08 8.89 -24.66
N THR A 140 18.51 7.87 -25.29
CA THR A 140 18.31 6.56 -24.67
C THR A 140 18.53 5.44 -25.67
N VAL A 141 19.29 4.42 -25.25
CA VAL A 141 19.57 3.22 -26.05
C VAL A 141 19.31 1.97 -25.22
N TRP A 142 18.43 1.09 -25.72
CA TRP A 142 18.27 -0.28 -25.27
C TRP A 142 18.80 -1.24 -26.34
N CYS A 143 19.91 -1.90 -26.03
CA CYS A 143 20.57 -2.87 -26.90
C CYS A 143 20.92 -4.18 -26.16
N ASN A 144 20.32 -4.40 -24.99
CA ASN A 144 20.49 -5.61 -24.21
C ASN A 144 19.96 -6.87 -24.91
N ASN A 145 20.43 -8.04 -24.47
CA ASN A 145 20.12 -9.34 -25.08
C ASN A 145 20.49 -9.38 -26.58
N ASN A 146 21.76 -9.15 -26.89
CA ASN A 146 22.33 -9.24 -28.23
C ASN A 146 23.68 -9.99 -28.16
N GLN A 147 24.46 -9.95 -29.23
CA GLN A 147 25.79 -10.56 -29.32
C GLN A 147 26.89 -9.50 -29.47
N LEU A 148 26.67 -8.31 -28.90
CA LEU A 148 27.59 -7.17 -29.06
C LEU A 148 28.91 -7.46 -28.35
N THR A 149 30.03 -7.34 -29.08
CA THR A 149 31.38 -7.45 -28.49
C THR A 149 31.97 -6.10 -28.09
N SER A 150 31.43 -5.00 -28.66
CA SER A 150 31.82 -3.63 -28.35
C SER A 150 30.66 -2.66 -28.60
N LEU A 151 30.76 -1.45 -28.03
CA LEU A 151 29.86 -0.34 -28.30
C LEU A 151 30.59 0.76 -29.10
N PRO A 152 29.88 1.48 -29.98
CA PRO A 152 30.42 2.69 -30.62
C PRO A 152 30.59 3.82 -29.60
N SER A 153 31.23 4.92 -30.00
CA SER A 153 31.40 6.10 -29.16
C SER A 153 30.05 6.64 -28.67
N LEU A 154 29.95 6.93 -27.37
CA LEU A 154 28.73 7.44 -26.76
C LEU A 154 28.67 8.98 -26.88
N PRO A 155 27.61 9.55 -27.47
CA PRO A 155 27.49 11.00 -27.64
C PRO A 155 27.12 11.70 -26.32
N ALA A 156 27.49 12.98 -26.21
CA ALA A 156 27.25 13.80 -25.01
C ALA A 156 25.76 14.00 -24.65
N SER A 157 24.84 13.74 -25.58
CA SER A 157 23.40 13.81 -25.39
C SER A 157 22.79 12.59 -24.68
N LEU A 158 23.56 11.50 -24.55
CA LEU A 158 23.08 10.23 -24.02
C LEU A 158 22.88 10.33 -22.50
N ASN A 159 21.66 10.02 -22.07
CA ASN A 159 21.26 10.02 -20.66
C ASN A 159 21.23 8.60 -20.08
N SER A 160 20.86 7.59 -20.89
CA SER A 160 20.68 6.22 -20.41
C SER A 160 21.09 5.20 -21.45
N ILE A 161 21.81 4.16 -21.03
CA ILE A 161 22.18 3.03 -21.87
C ILE A 161 21.99 1.70 -21.15
N TYR A 162 21.34 0.77 -21.83
CA TYR A 162 21.04 -0.59 -21.37
C TYR A 162 21.68 -1.57 -22.35
N CYS A 163 22.83 -2.11 -21.98
CA CYS A 163 23.66 -2.99 -22.81
C CYS A 163 23.99 -4.33 -22.13
N PHE A 164 23.23 -4.70 -21.10
CA PHE A 164 23.37 -5.96 -20.38
C PHE A 164 23.07 -7.19 -21.25
N VAL A 165 23.56 -8.36 -20.83
CA VAL A 165 23.43 -9.64 -21.57
C VAL A 165 23.92 -9.48 -23.01
N ASN A 166 25.23 -9.26 -23.12
CA ASN A 166 25.98 -9.14 -24.36
C ASN A 166 27.37 -9.81 -24.14
N GLN A 167 28.32 -9.57 -25.04
CA GLN A 167 29.68 -10.11 -24.96
C GLN A 167 30.72 -8.98 -24.86
N LEU A 168 30.35 -7.85 -24.24
CA LEU A 168 31.21 -6.68 -24.15
C LEU A 168 32.42 -6.98 -23.27
N THR A 169 33.62 -6.75 -23.80
CA THR A 169 34.89 -6.88 -23.04
C THR A 169 35.36 -5.55 -22.44
N SER A 170 34.82 -4.44 -22.95
CA SER A 170 35.12 -3.09 -22.46
C SER A 170 34.00 -2.12 -22.81
N LEU A 171 33.89 -1.04 -22.04
CA LEU A 171 33.01 0.09 -22.36
C LEU A 171 33.83 1.26 -22.94
N PRO A 172 33.25 2.04 -23.89
CA PRO A 172 33.81 3.31 -24.31
C PRO A 172 33.75 4.35 -23.16
N ALA A 173 34.39 5.51 -23.37
CA ALA A 173 34.28 6.63 -22.43
C ALA A 173 32.82 7.04 -22.21
N LEU A 174 32.45 7.23 -20.94
CA LEU A 174 31.09 7.58 -20.54
C LEU A 174 30.87 9.10 -20.63
N PRO A 175 29.78 9.57 -21.25
CA PRO A 175 29.52 10.99 -21.41
C PRO A 175 29.08 11.64 -20.10
N ALA A 176 29.35 12.94 -19.94
CA ALA A 176 29.11 13.69 -18.69
C ALA A 176 27.64 13.78 -18.27
N ASN A 177 26.70 13.65 -19.22
CA ASN A 177 25.26 13.70 -18.96
C ASN A 177 24.63 12.32 -18.71
N LEU A 178 25.43 11.26 -18.68
CA LEU A 178 24.92 9.91 -18.43
C LEU A 178 24.40 9.81 -16.99
N ILE A 179 23.13 9.39 -16.86
CA ILE A 179 22.42 9.24 -15.60
C ILE A 179 22.33 7.76 -15.21
N VAL A 180 22.13 6.87 -16.18
CA VAL A 180 21.93 5.44 -15.96
C VAL A 180 22.79 4.61 -16.90
N ILE A 181 23.49 3.62 -16.36
CA ILE A 181 24.14 2.56 -17.12
C ILE A 181 23.81 1.18 -16.54
N MET A 182 23.29 0.31 -17.40
CA MET A 182 23.07 -1.11 -17.09
C MET A 182 23.87 -1.97 -18.06
N CYS A 183 24.94 -2.57 -17.55
CA CYS A 183 25.94 -3.32 -18.32
C CYS A 183 26.26 -4.70 -17.73
N TYR A 184 25.36 -5.22 -16.87
CA TYR A 184 25.52 -6.53 -16.25
C TYR A 184 25.50 -7.71 -17.25
N SER A 185 25.97 -8.87 -16.83
CA SER A 185 26.08 -10.09 -17.66
C SER A 185 26.83 -9.82 -18.97
N ASN A 186 28.09 -9.41 -18.84
CA ASN A 186 29.03 -9.18 -19.92
C ASN A 186 30.38 -9.81 -19.56
N MET A 187 31.45 -9.45 -20.29
CA MET A 187 32.81 -9.92 -20.05
C MET A 187 33.73 -8.75 -19.65
N LEU A 188 33.19 -7.73 -18.97
CA LEU A 188 33.92 -6.53 -18.58
C LEU A 188 34.89 -6.84 -17.45
N THR A 189 36.17 -6.51 -17.61
CA THR A 189 37.18 -6.65 -16.54
C THR A 189 37.35 -5.37 -15.71
N SER A 190 36.79 -4.25 -16.18
CA SER A 190 36.90 -2.94 -15.54
C SER A 190 35.80 -1.99 -16.05
N ILE A 191 35.46 -0.99 -15.24
CA ILE A 191 34.58 0.11 -15.60
C ILE A 191 35.41 1.39 -15.81
N PRO A 192 35.18 2.17 -16.88
CA PRO A 192 35.85 3.45 -17.10
C PRO A 192 35.46 4.49 -16.04
N SER A 193 36.10 5.66 -16.05
CA SER A 193 35.75 6.76 -15.13
C SER A 193 34.25 7.11 -15.20
N LEU A 194 33.61 7.19 -14.05
CA LEU A 194 32.19 7.47 -13.95
C LEU A 194 31.91 8.99 -14.04
N PRO A 195 30.86 9.42 -14.76
CA PRO A 195 30.49 10.83 -14.82
C PRO A 195 29.84 11.30 -13.52
N ALA A 196 30.01 12.59 -13.19
CA ALA A 196 29.55 13.16 -11.93
C ALA A 196 28.03 13.10 -11.72
N ASN A 197 27.25 13.06 -12.81
CA ASN A 197 25.79 13.04 -12.79
C ASN A 197 25.21 11.61 -12.80
N LEU A 198 26.04 10.57 -12.71
CA LEU A 198 25.57 9.19 -12.74
C LEU A 198 24.79 8.89 -11.45
N VAL A 199 23.54 8.46 -11.60
CA VAL A 199 22.63 8.13 -10.50
C VAL A 199 22.54 6.62 -10.29
N SER A 200 22.64 5.83 -11.37
CA SER A 200 22.53 4.37 -11.29
C SER A 200 23.61 3.66 -12.10
N LEU A 201 24.34 2.76 -11.42
CA LEU A 201 25.33 1.86 -12.00
C LEU A 201 24.94 0.42 -11.68
N ILE A 202 24.61 -0.35 -12.72
CA ILE A 202 24.38 -1.80 -12.63
C ILE A 202 25.40 -2.51 -13.51
N CYS A 203 26.36 -3.18 -12.87
CA CYS A 203 27.52 -3.80 -13.50
C CYS A 203 27.79 -5.22 -12.98
N GLY A 204 26.77 -5.87 -12.41
CA GLY A 204 26.87 -7.24 -11.91
C GLY A 204 27.21 -8.28 -12.99
N ASP A 205 27.49 -9.52 -12.61
CA ASP A 205 27.80 -10.63 -13.52
C ASP A 205 28.90 -10.27 -14.54
N ASN A 206 30.05 -9.83 -14.07
CA ASN A 206 31.21 -9.52 -14.88
C ASN A 206 32.48 -9.98 -14.15
N PRO A 207 33.62 -10.14 -14.84
CA PRO A 207 34.91 -10.39 -14.17
C PRO A 207 35.60 -9.09 -13.70
N ILE A 208 34.89 -8.16 -13.05
CA ILE A 208 35.47 -6.87 -12.59
C ILE A 208 36.24 -7.10 -11.28
N ASN A 209 37.51 -6.70 -11.27
CA ASN A 209 38.38 -6.83 -10.09
C ASN A 209 38.38 -5.60 -9.18
N SER A 210 38.00 -4.42 -9.70
CA SER A 210 37.95 -3.17 -8.95
C SER A 210 37.00 -2.15 -9.59
N LEU A 211 36.31 -1.38 -8.76
CA LEU A 211 35.49 -0.25 -9.21
C LEU A 211 36.29 1.06 -9.22
N PRO A 212 36.00 1.98 -10.16
CA PRO A 212 36.50 3.36 -10.13
C PRO A 212 35.87 4.16 -8.97
N VAL A 213 36.34 5.40 -8.77
CA VAL A 213 35.74 6.32 -7.78
C VAL A 213 34.26 6.54 -8.10
N LEU A 214 33.42 6.40 -7.08
CA LEU A 214 31.97 6.55 -7.19
C LEU A 214 31.57 8.04 -7.15
N PRO A 215 30.67 8.49 -8.05
CA PRO A 215 30.23 9.88 -8.06
C PRO A 215 29.27 10.19 -6.91
N GLN A 216 29.24 11.44 -6.45
CA GLN A 216 28.44 11.88 -5.29
C GLN A 216 26.92 11.81 -5.54
N ALA A 217 26.49 11.82 -6.80
CA ALA A 217 25.10 11.70 -7.21
C ALA A 217 24.59 10.25 -7.26
N LEU A 218 25.47 9.25 -7.08
CA LEU A 218 25.10 7.85 -7.21
C LEU A 218 24.13 7.47 -6.09
N ASN A 219 23.00 6.91 -6.50
CA ASN A 219 21.91 6.51 -5.62
C ASN A 219 21.71 4.98 -5.61
N PHE A 220 22.04 4.33 -6.72
CA PHE A 220 21.91 2.88 -6.89
C PHE A 220 23.21 2.28 -7.42
N LEU A 221 23.79 1.34 -6.67
CA LEU A 221 24.96 0.57 -7.06
C LEU A 221 24.69 -0.93 -6.93
N ALA A 222 24.70 -1.61 -8.08
CA ALA A 222 24.71 -3.07 -8.14
C ALA A 222 25.97 -3.55 -8.85
N CYS A 223 26.79 -4.30 -8.12
CA CYS A 223 28.09 -4.83 -8.54
C CYS A 223 28.28 -6.28 -8.07
N ASP A 224 27.16 -6.98 -7.91
CA ASP A 224 27.11 -8.40 -7.55
C ASP A 224 27.81 -9.29 -8.58
N ASN A 225 28.19 -10.51 -8.19
CA ASN A 225 28.77 -11.52 -9.07
C ASN A 225 30.00 -10.99 -9.85
N ASN A 226 30.97 -10.49 -9.11
CA ASN A 226 32.23 -9.97 -9.65
C ASN A 226 33.44 -10.57 -8.88
N LEU A 227 34.62 -10.03 -9.13
CA LEU A 227 35.88 -10.44 -8.50
C LEU A 227 36.41 -9.34 -7.56
N LEU A 228 35.51 -8.52 -6.99
CA LEU A 228 35.90 -7.38 -6.16
C LEU A 228 36.46 -7.86 -4.82
N THR A 229 37.63 -7.36 -4.45
CA THR A 229 38.24 -7.58 -3.13
C THR A 229 38.05 -6.40 -2.17
N SER A 230 37.63 -5.25 -2.69
CA SER A 230 37.35 -4.04 -1.92
C SER A 230 36.36 -3.14 -2.65
N ILE A 231 35.65 -2.31 -1.89
CA ILE A 231 34.72 -1.31 -2.42
C ILE A 231 35.28 0.10 -2.12
N PRO A 232 35.32 1.03 -3.09
CA PRO A 232 35.70 2.42 -2.85
C PRO A 232 34.73 3.10 -1.88
N PRO A 233 35.07 4.27 -1.31
CA PRO A 233 34.16 5.01 -0.43
C PRO A 233 32.78 5.22 -1.07
N LEU A 234 31.73 4.89 -0.33
CA LEU A 234 30.35 5.01 -0.79
C LEU A 234 29.90 6.49 -0.75
N PRO A 235 29.15 6.96 -1.76
CA PRO A 235 28.64 8.33 -1.78
C PRO A 235 27.50 8.52 -0.77
N PRO A 236 27.31 9.76 -0.27
CA PRO A 236 26.37 10.04 0.83
C PRO A 236 24.89 9.88 0.47
N ASN A 237 24.54 9.82 -0.81
CA ASN A 237 23.17 9.69 -1.32
C ASN A 237 22.82 8.26 -1.77
N LEU A 238 23.70 7.29 -1.53
CA LEU A 238 23.48 5.91 -1.95
C LEU A 238 22.40 5.25 -1.10
N ARG A 239 21.30 4.84 -1.73
CA ARG A 239 20.17 4.16 -1.10
C ARG A 239 20.28 2.64 -1.22
N ASN A 240 20.64 2.17 -2.41
CA ASN A 240 20.70 0.73 -2.69
C ASN A 240 22.13 0.33 -3.03
N PHE A 241 22.66 -0.60 -2.25
CA PHE A 241 23.99 -1.14 -2.46
C PHE A 241 23.96 -2.67 -2.43
N THR A 242 24.20 -3.30 -3.58
CA THR A 242 24.36 -4.74 -3.70
C THR A 242 25.75 -5.09 -4.24
N CYS A 243 26.46 -5.92 -3.49
CA CYS A 243 27.82 -6.38 -3.78
C CYS A 243 27.97 -7.88 -3.52
N ASP A 244 26.86 -8.60 -3.68
CA ASP A 244 26.75 -10.03 -3.45
C ASP A 244 27.74 -10.83 -4.31
N HIS A 245 28.15 -12.02 -3.88
CA HIS A 245 29.03 -12.90 -4.66
C HIS A 245 30.31 -12.21 -5.14
N ASN A 246 31.08 -11.69 -4.18
CA ASN A 246 32.40 -11.10 -4.41
C ASN A 246 33.42 -11.72 -3.43
N GLN A 247 34.60 -11.12 -3.31
CA GLN A 247 35.69 -11.57 -2.44
C GLN A 247 35.99 -10.53 -1.36
N LEU A 248 34.96 -9.83 -0.87
CA LEU A 248 35.11 -8.75 0.10
C LEU A 248 35.37 -9.29 1.50
N SER A 249 36.45 -8.83 2.13
CA SER A 249 36.74 -9.11 3.55
C SER A 249 36.20 -8.06 4.52
N SER A 250 35.85 -6.88 4.00
CA SER A 250 35.28 -5.77 4.77
C SER A 250 34.48 -4.84 3.87
N LEU A 251 33.51 -4.13 4.44
CA LEU A 251 32.79 -3.04 3.77
C LEU A 251 33.31 -1.66 4.23
N PRO A 252 33.25 -0.63 3.35
CA PRO A 252 33.48 0.75 3.76
C PRO A 252 32.36 1.25 4.69
N THR A 253 32.52 2.45 5.25
CA THR A 253 31.45 3.12 6.02
C THR A 253 30.18 3.24 5.16
N LEU A 254 29.04 2.87 5.74
CA LEU A 254 27.74 2.96 5.10
C LEU A 254 27.19 4.38 5.22
N PRO A 255 26.66 4.98 4.14
CA PRO A 255 26.09 6.32 4.20
C PRO A 255 24.75 6.32 4.95
N ASN A 256 24.42 7.41 5.63
CA ASN A 256 23.17 7.53 6.39
C ASN A 256 21.90 7.43 5.52
N SER A 257 22.00 7.51 4.20
CA SER A 257 20.87 7.29 3.29
C SER A 257 20.71 5.84 2.85
N LEU A 258 21.60 4.93 3.29
CA LEU A 258 21.59 3.54 2.86
C LEU A 258 20.41 2.80 3.46
N GLU A 259 19.79 2.01 2.61
CA GLU A 259 18.37 1.77 2.68
C GLU A 259 18.18 0.26 2.44
N ILE A 260 18.86 -0.29 1.41
CA ILE A 260 19.07 -1.73 1.18
C ILE A 260 20.56 -2.05 1.12
N LEU A 261 21.00 -3.04 1.90
CA LEU A 261 22.35 -3.60 1.83
C LEU A 261 22.32 -5.09 1.47
N GLY A 262 22.82 -5.43 0.27
CA GLY A 262 23.14 -6.79 -0.16
C GLY A 262 24.66 -7.00 -0.18
N CYS A 263 25.15 -7.93 0.63
CA CYS A 263 26.55 -8.30 0.71
C CYS A 263 26.75 -9.81 0.93
N ASN A 264 25.77 -10.62 0.51
CA ASN A 264 25.82 -12.06 0.71
C ASN A 264 26.92 -12.73 -0.14
N HIS A 265 27.34 -13.94 0.23
CA HIS A 265 28.40 -14.67 -0.47
C HIS A 265 29.70 -13.85 -0.61
N ASN A 266 30.25 -13.41 0.53
CA ASN A 266 31.52 -12.71 0.62
C ASN A 266 32.39 -13.36 1.73
N GLN A 267 33.45 -12.68 2.16
CA GLN A 267 34.37 -13.13 3.21
C GLN A 267 34.34 -12.19 4.42
N LEU A 268 33.20 -11.53 4.67
CA LEU A 268 33.05 -10.52 5.72
C LEU A 268 33.09 -11.20 7.09
N THR A 269 33.92 -10.67 8.00
CA THR A 269 33.96 -11.12 9.41
C THR A 269 33.13 -10.23 10.33
N SER A 270 32.83 -9.01 9.91
CA SER A 270 31.96 -8.06 10.61
C SER A 270 31.32 -7.10 9.62
N LEU A 271 30.27 -6.42 10.08
CA LEU A 271 29.65 -5.31 9.36
C LEU A 271 30.00 -3.97 10.05
N PRO A 272 30.13 -2.88 9.29
CA PRO A 272 30.14 -1.53 9.85
C PRO A 272 28.79 -1.20 10.51
N THR A 273 28.73 -0.12 11.29
CA THR A 273 27.47 0.37 11.88
C THR A 273 26.39 0.55 10.81
N LEU A 274 25.20 0.02 11.07
CA LEU A 274 24.05 0.14 10.20
C LEU A 274 23.38 1.51 10.40
N PRO A 275 23.10 2.26 9.33
CA PRO A 275 22.36 3.51 9.44
C PRO A 275 20.88 3.24 9.72
N ASN A 276 20.21 4.21 10.38
CA ASN A 276 18.81 4.09 10.81
C ASN A 276 17.80 4.00 9.65
N SER A 277 18.21 4.09 8.39
CA SER A 277 17.36 3.89 7.20
C SER A 277 17.33 2.46 6.71
N VAL A 278 18.30 1.60 7.09
CA VAL A 278 18.38 0.25 6.55
C VAL A 278 17.18 -0.56 6.99
N PHE A 279 16.30 -0.87 6.04
CA PHE A 279 15.17 -1.74 6.31
C PHE A 279 15.40 -3.18 5.84
N ALA A 280 16.35 -3.40 4.93
CA ALA A 280 16.70 -4.71 4.39
C ALA A 280 18.21 -4.96 4.41
N LEU A 281 18.60 -6.06 5.06
CA LEU A 281 19.99 -6.51 5.18
C LEU A 281 20.16 -7.97 4.76
N TYR A 282 20.88 -8.20 3.66
CA TYR A 282 21.24 -9.54 3.20
C TYR A 282 22.75 -9.73 3.35
N CYS A 283 23.15 -10.48 4.37
CA CYS A 283 24.55 -10.74 4.69
C CYS A 283 24.83 -12.23 4.93
N ASN A 284 23.97 -13.10 4.38
CA ASN A 284 24.15 -14.54 4.41
C ASN A 284 25.43 -14.99 3.68
N ASP A 285 25.90 -16.18 3.98
CA ASP A 285 27.07 -16.80 3.34
C ASP A 285 28.32 -15.93 3.48
N ASN A 286 28.64 -15.58 4.71
CA ASN A 286 29.82 -14.82 5.11
C ASN A 286 30.53 -15.52 6.28
N LEU A 287 31.49 -14.84 6.90
CA LEU A 287 32.25 -15.31 8.05
C LEU A 287 31.96 -14.47 9.29
N LEU A 288 30.76 -13.89 9.38
CA LEU A 288 30.40 -12.93 10.44
C LEU A 288 30.53 -13.58 11.81
N THR A 289 31.16 -12.87 12.74
CA THR A 289 31.27 -13.28 14.15
C THR A 289 30.28 -12.53 15.05
N SER A 290 29.83 -11.36 14.61
CA SER A 290 28.86 -10.52 15.31
C SER A 290 28.12 -9.62 14.32
N LEU A 291 27.00 -9.06 14.78
CA LEU A 291 26.27 -8.02 14.09
C LEU A 291 26.33 -6.70 14.88
N PRO A 292 26.35 -5.54 14.21
CA PRO A 292 26.10 -4.24 14.86
C PRO A 292 24.65 -4.16 15.37
N GLU A 293 24.32 -3.11 16.13
CA GLU A 293 22.95 -2.83 16.54
C GLU A 293 22.01 -2.76 15.33
N LEU A 294 20.83 -3.38 15.46
CA LEU A 294 19.81 -3.34 14.40
C LEU A 294 19.01 -2.05 14.52
N PRO A 295 18.88 -1.27 13.43
CA PRO A 295 18.09 -0.05 13.45
C PRO A 295 16.59 -0.38 13.59
N ASP A 296 15.81 0.56 14.14
CA ASP A 296 14.35 0.40 14.32
C ASP A 296 13.60 0.22 12.98
N SER A 297 14.23 0.64 11.88
CA SER A 297 13.74 0.50 10.51
C SER A 297 13.92 -0.90 9.93
N LEU A 298 14.76 -1.75 10.53
CA LEU A 298 15.09 -3.06 9.97
C LEU A 298 13.85 -3.96 9.97
N GLN A 299 13.33 -4.27 8.79
CA GLN A 299 12.21 -5.19 8.63
C GLN A 299 12.62 -6.59 8.27
N SER A 300 13.69 -6.70 7.49
CA SER A 300 14.05 -7.96 6.87
C SER A 300 15.54 -8.15 6.90
N PHE A 301 15.98 -9.30 7.40
CA PHE A 301 17.37 -9.67 7.26
C PHE A 301 17.60 -11.16 7.08
N ASN A 302 18.64 -11.47 6.33
CA ASN A 302 19.14 -12.82 6.17
C ASN A 302 20.60 -12.90 6.59
N ILE A 303 20.85 -13.63 7.66
CA ILE A 303 22.18 -13.87 8.26
C ILE A 303 22.61 -15.33 8.11
N SER A 304 21.88 -16.12 7.31
CA SER A 304 22.12 -17.55 7.16
C SER A 304 23.55 -17.87 6.73
N ASN A 305 24.03 -19.08 7.01
CA ASN A 305 25.36 -19.54 6.62
C ASN A 305 26.49 -18.63 7.14
N ASN A 306 26.34 -18.10 8.36
CA ASN A 306 27.40 -17.45 9.12
C ASN A 306 27.69 -18.30 10.38
N PRO A 307 28.46 -19.40 10.25
CA PRO A 307 28.58 -20.39 11.33
C PRO A 307 29.30 -19.85 12.58
N ASN A 308 30.07 -18.77 12.45
CA ASN A 308 30.76 -18.13 13.58
C ASN A 308 29.92 -17.05 14.28
N LEU A 309 28.73 -16.73 13.77
CA LEU A 309 27.83 -15.76 14.39
C LEU A 309 27.07 -16.46 15.52
N THR A 310 27.45 -16.17 16.77
CA THR A 310 26.93 -16.87 17.95
C THR A 310 25.93 -16.06 18.77
N CYS A 311 25.93 -14.74 18.63
CA CYS A 311 25.04 -13.82 19.34
C CYS A 311 24.33 -12.89 18.38
N LEU A 312 23.10 -12.51 18.73
CA LEU A 312 22.34 -11.48 18.03
C LEU A 312 22.17 -10.23 18.92
N PRO A 313 22.17 -9.03 18.32
CA PRO A 313 21.68 -7.80 18.97
C PRO A 313 20.16 -7.86 19.21
N GLN A 314 19.64 -6.96 20.04
CA GLN A 314 18.21 -6.87 20.37
C GLN A 314 17.33 -6.95 19.11
N LEU A 315 16.40 -7.91 19.11
CA LEU A 315 15.36 -8.02 18.10
C LEU A 315 14.26 -7.01 18.43
N LYS A 316 13.92 -6.18 17.44
CA LYS A 316 12.85 -5.19 17.54
C LYS A 316 11.61 -5.74 16.81
N ARG A 317 10.99 -5.00 15.89
CA ARG A 317 9.97 -5.54 15.00
C ARG A 317 10.61 -5.99 13.69
N ILE A 318 10.61 -7.30 13.43
CA ILE A 318 11.15 -7.88 12.21
C ILE A 318 10.02 -8.58 11.46
N VAL A 319 9.75 -8.17 10.22
CA VAL A 319 8.74 -8.83 9.40
C VAL A 319 9.23 -10.20 8.93
N SER A 320 10.51 -10.28 8.53
CA SER A 320 11.11 -11.50 8.00
C SER A 320 12.56 -11.67 8.46
N MET A 321 12.84 -12.77 9.13
CA MET A 321 14.19 -13.11 9.59
C MET A 321 14.59 -14.49 9.10
N THR A 322 15.72 -14.60 8.39
CA THR A 322 16.31 -15.91 8.04
C THR A 322 17.68 -16.08 8.68
N HIS A 323 17.86 -17.16 9.45
CA HIS A 323 19.06 -17.36 10.28
C HIS A 323 19.51 -18.83 10.37
N THR A 324 19.36 -19.58 9.28
CA THR A 324 19.80 -20.99 9.18
C THR A 324 21.33 -21.12 9.17
N ASN A 325 21.87 -22.23 9.68
CA ASN A 325 23.32 -22.52 9.68
C ASN A 325 24.18 -21.41 10.31
N THR A 326 23.70 -20.84 11.42
CA THR A 326 24.45 -19.90 12.26
C THR A 326 24.97 -20.62 13.52
N GLY A 327 25.85 -19.96 14.28
CA GLY A 327 26.27 -20.42 15.61
C GLY A 327 25.33 -19.99 16.73
N VAL A 328 24.20 -19.36 16.42
CA VAL A 328 23.24 -18.83 17.39
C VAL A 328 22.59 -19.98 18.14
N GLN A 329 22.70 -19.97 19.47
CA GLN A 329 22.12 -20.99 20.35
C GLN A 329 20.99 -20.45 21.23
N CYS A 330 20.91 -19.13 21.39
CA CYS A 330 19.87 -18.46 22.13
C CYS A 330 19.56 -17.10 21.50
N LEU A 331 18.34 -16.60 21.72
CA LEU A 331 17.89 -15.30 21.23
C LEU A 331 18.03 -14.21 22.32
N PRO A 332 18.41 -12.97 21.98
CA PRO A 332 18.58 -11.89 22.95
C PRO A 332 17.25 -11.44 23.59
N ASN A 333 16.15 -11.61 22.85
CA ASN A 333 14.74 -11.42 23.20
C ASN A 333 13.92 -11.99 22.01
N TYR A 334 12.59 -12.09 22.13
CA TYR A 334 11.74 -12.52 21.01
C TYR A 334 11.37 -11.37 20.06
N GLY A 335 11.35 -10.13 20.55
CA GLY A 335 10.88 -8.98 19.76
C GLY A 335 9.44 -9.15 19.27
N THR A 336 9.07 -8.44 18.20
CA THR A 336 7.81 -8.64 17.46
C THR A 336 8.17 -9.14 16.07
N VAL A 337 8.41 -10.45 15.95
CA VAL A 337 8.78 -11.08 14.67
C VAL A 337 7.55 -11.70 14.04
N THR A 338 7.22 -11.29 12.81
CA THR A 338 6.06 -11.84 12.08
C THR A 338 6.39 -13.21 11.49
N ASN A 339 7.52 -13.32 10.78
CA ASN A 339 7.97 -14.56 10.16
C ASN A 339 9.46 -14.81 10.43
N ALA A 340 9.77 -15.96 11.01
CA ALA A 340 11.15 -16.39 11.24
C ALA A 340 11.41 -17.75 10.55
N ASN A 341 12.58 -17.89 9.96
CA ASN A 341 13.06 -19.15 9.41
C ASN A 341 14.53 -19.42 9.81
N PRO A 342 14.82 -20.41 10.66
CA PRO A 342 13.87 -21.28 11.38
C PRO A 342 12.95 -20.52 12.36
N SER A 343 11.89 -21.19 12.86
CA SER A 343 10.99 -20.61 13.87
C SER A 343 11.73 -20.21 15.14
N LEU A 344 11.32 -19.11 15.78
CA LEU A 344 11.95 -18.63 17.02
C LEU A 344 11.75 -19.62 18.17
N SER A 345 10.66 -20.38 18.14
CA SER A 345 10.37 -21.45 19.11
C SER A 345 11.45 -22.52 19.22
N LEU A 346 12.33 -22.65 18.23
CA LEU A 346 13.45 -23.59 18.26
C LEU A 346 14.66 -23.10 19.06
N PHE A 347 14.64 -21.84 19.51
CA PHE A 347 15.75 -21.21 20.22
C PHE A 347 15.28 -20.71 21.59
N PRO A 348 15.96 -21.09 22.69
CA PRO A 348 15.70 -20.49 23.98
C PRO A 348 16.12 -19.00 23.98
N LEU A 349 15.59 -18.21 24.90
CA LEU A 349 16.16 -16.90 25.19
C LEU A 349 17.52 -17.04 25.89
N CYS A 350 18.41 -16.08 25.65
CA CYS A 350 19.69 -16.04 26.34
C CYS A 350 19.47 -15.72 27.82
N ASP A 351 20.13 -16.48 28.69
CA ASP A 351 20.23 -16.19 30.13
C ASP A 351 21.56 -15.48 30.46
N ILE A 352 21.71 -14.99 31.69
CA ILE A 352 22.93 -14.28 32.13
C ILE A 352 24.20 -15.16 32.18
N LEU A 353 24.04 -16.49 32.15
CA LEU A 353 25.11 -17.49 32.20
C LEU A 353 25.36 -18.16 30.85
N ASN A 354 24.79 -17.63 29.76
CA ASN A 354 24.87 -18.26 28.44
C ASN A 354 26.32 -18.40 27.98
N VAL A 355 26.63 -19.54 27.35
CA VAL A 355 28.01 -19.97 27.03
C VAL A 355 28.77 -19.02 26.11
N ASN A 356 28.04 -18.23 25.32
CA ASN A 356 28.62 -17.29 24.36
C ASN A 356 28.72 -15.86 24.91
N GLY A 357 28.23 -15.60 26.13
CA GLY A 357 28.22 -14.26 26.74
C GLY A 357 27.36 -13.25 25.98
N CYS A 358 26.31 -13.71 25.30
CA CYS A 358 25.37 -12.86 24.57
C CYS A 358 24.61 -11.93 25.53
N GLN A 359 24.34 -10.71 25.09
CA GLN A 359 23.55 -9.74 25.85
C GLN A 359 22.06 -10.12 25.86
N THR A 360 21.40 -9.89 27.01
CA THR A 360 19.98 -10.14 27.23
C THR A 360 19.19 -8.84 27.21
N PHE A 361 18.01 -8.81 26.58
CA PHE A 361 17.14 -7.63 26.44
C PHE A 361 15.69 -7.94 26.83
N TRP A 362 15.52 -8.71 27.89
CA TRP A 362 14.22 -9.10 28.42
C TRP A 362 14.36 -9.42 29.92
N ASN A 363 13.27 -9.26 30.65
CA ASN A 363 13.16 -9.72 32.04
C ASN A 363 11.93 -10.57 32.27
N ILE A 364 10.85 -10.30 31.54
CA ILE A 364 9.64 -11.11 31.59
C ILE A 364 9.29 -11.53 30.17
N SER A 365 9.04 -12.81 29.94
CA SER A 365 8.65 -13.31 28.61
C SER A 365 7.61 -14.41 28.67
N GLY A 366 6.82 -14.49 27.61
CA GLY A 366 5.77 -15.48 27.47
C GLY A 366 5.25 -15.58 26.05
N LYS A 367 4.28 -16.47 25.88
CA LYS A 367 3.61 -16.75 24.62
C LYS A 367 2.09 -16.70 24.83
N ILE A 368 1.37 -16.21 23.82
CA ILE A 368 -0.08 -16.36 23.73
C ILE A 368 -0.43 -17.32 22.61
N TYR A 369 -1.23 -18.32 22.92
CA TYR A 369 -1.63 -19.38 22.00
C TYR A 369 -3.12 -19.72 22.17
N ASN A 370 -3.71 -20.23 21.09
CA ASN A 370 -5.09 -20.71 21.10
C ASN A 370 -5.15 -22.10 21.75
N ASP A 371 -5.54 -22.15 23.02
CA ASP A 371 -5.61 -23.34 23.87
C ASP A 371 -6.86 -24.16 23.54
N LEU A 372 -6.80 -25.08 22.58
CA LEU A 372 -7.98 -25.72 22.01
C LEU A 372 -8.58 -26.83 22.91
N ASP A 373 -7.75 -27.47 23.73
CA ASP A 373 -8.17 -28.56 24.62
C ASP A 373 -8.27 -28.14 26.10
N SER A 374 -8.02 -26.86 26.40
CA SER A 374 -8.09 -26.26 27.73
C SER A 374 -7.12 -26.88 28.73
N ASN A 375 -5.95 -27.34 28.25
CA ASN A 375 -4.95 -27.97 29.09
C ASN A 375 -3.92 -26.97 29.67
N CYS A 376 -3.97 -25.69 29.26
CA CYS A 376 -3.02 -24.64 29.61
C CYS A 376 -1.56 -24.94 29.19
N ILE A 377 -1.37 -25.65 28.08
CA ILE A 377 -0.07 -26.00 27.50
C ILE A 377 -0.12 -25.65 26.01
N SER A 378 0.91 -24.95 25.51
CA SER A 378 0.99 -24.67 24.07
C SER A 378 1.36 -25.94 23.30
N ASP A 379 0.39 -26.50 22.59
CA ASP A 379 0.56 -27.70 21.78
C ASP A 379 0.93 -27.40 20.31
N PRO A 380 1.63 -28.31 19.60
CA PRO A 380 2.01 -28.10 18.20
C PRO A 380 0.85 -27.89 17.21
N ASN A 381 -0.38 -28.28 17.59
CA ASN A 381 -1.58 -28.14 16.76
C ASN A 381 -2.34 -26.84 17.04
N GLU A 382 -1.84 -26.00 17.94
CA GLU A 382 -2.46 -24.76 18.35
C GLU A 382 -1.88 -23.57 17.59
N PHE A 383 -2.77 -22.65 17.22
CA PHE A 383 -2.37 -21.44 16.52
C PHE A 383 -1.79 -20.43 17.50
N ASN A 384 -0.78 -19.70 17.04
CA ASN A 384 -0.20 -18.62 17.82
C ASN A 384 -1.08 -17.38 17.71
N ALA A 385 -1.41 -16.76 18.84
CA ALA A 385 -2.27 -15.59 18.85
C ALA A 385 -1.44 -14.31 18.66
N GLN A 386 -1.71 -13.60 17.57
CA GLN A 386 -0.98 -12.39 17.17
C GLN A 386 -1.78 -11.12 17.46
N ASN A 387 -1.12 -9.95 17.46
CA ASN A 387 -1.79 -8.65 17.65
C ASN A 387 -2.58 -8.51 18.96
N LEU A 388 -2.38 -9.39 19.94
CA LEU A 388 -3.00 -9.28 21.25
C LEU A 388 -2.19 -8.35 22.12
N LYS A 389 -2.88 -7.40 22.77
CA LYS A 389 -2.27 -6.42 23.66
C LYS A 389 -2.06 -7.04 25.03
N VAL A 390 -0.82 -6.97 25.51
CA VAL A 390 -0.43 -7.40 26.86
C VAL A 390 -0.01 -6.18 27.66
N ASN A 391 -0.66 -5.98 28.80
CA ASN A 391 -0.40 -4.87 29.69
C ASN A 391 0.47 -5.34 30.88
N LEU A 392 1.51 -4.58 31.20
CA LEU A 392 2.34 -4.77 32.39
C LEU A 392 2.04 -3.69 33.42
N TYR A 393 1.74 -4.09 34.65
CA TYR A 393 1.47 -3.17 35.76
C TYR A 393 2.46 -3.37 36.89
N GLU A 394 2.73 -2.28 37.60
CA GLU A 394 3.43 -2.27 38.89
C GLU A 394 2.59 -1.49 39.89
N SER A 395 2.26 -2.09 41.04
CA SER A 395 1.39 -1.47 42.06
C SER A 395 0.05 -0.95 41.52
N GLY A 396 -0.51 -1.62 40.50
CA GLY A 396 -1.76 -1.23 39.83
C GLY A 396 -1.62 -0.08 38.83
N ILE A 397 -0.40 0.38 38.55
CA ILE A 397 -0.11 1.43 37.56
C ILE A 397 0.45 0.77 36.30
N LEU A 398 -0.16 1.07 35.14
CA LEU A 398 0.29 0.59 33.84
C LEU A 398 1.69 1.13 33.52
N GLN A 399 2.65 0.23 33.29
CA GLN A 399 4.05 0.55 32.99
C GLN A 399 4.35 0.47 31.49
N GLN A 400 3.94 -0.65 30.87
CA GLN A 400 4.25 -0.93 29.47
C GLN A 400 3.09 -1.68 28.80
N GLN A 401 2.94 -1.46 27.49
CA GLN A 401 2.01 -2.19 26.63
C GLN A 401 2.80 -2.77 25.47
N VAL A 402 2.67 -4.07 25.23
CA VAL A 402 3.29 -4.78 24.10
C VAL A 402 2.25 -5.56 23.32
N TYR A 403 2.58 -5.94 22.09
CA TYR A 403 1.73 -6.76 21.23
C TYR A 403 2.48 -8.03 20.84
N THR A 404 1.76 -9.16 20.78
CA THR A 404 2.33 -10.43 20.34
C THR A 404 2.71 -10.40 18.85
N GLY A 405 3.85 -11.01 18.52
CA GLY A 405 4.29 -11.24 17.13
C GLY A 405 3.53 -12.38 16.44
N GLY A 406 3.92 -12.72 15.21
CA GLY A 406 3.26 -13.77 14.41
C GLY A 406 3.37 -15.19 15.01
N GLU A 407 4.38 -15.42 15.85
CA GLU A 407 4.54 -16.66 16.62
C GLU A 407 3.96 -16.58 18.05
N GLY A 408 3.24 -15.50 18.39
CA GLY A 408 2.54 -15.35 19.68
C GLY A 408 3.43 -14.95 20.85
N PHE A 409 4.75 -14.85 20.66
CA PHE A 409 5.68 -14.42 21.69
C PHE A 409 5.56 -12.92 22.02
N TYR A 410 5.83 -12.61 23.29
CA TYR A 410 6.04 -11.27 23.79
C TYR A 410 7.14 -11.25 24.87
N SER A 411 7.73 -10.08 25.08
CA SER A 411 8.71 -9.86 26.16
C SER A 411 8.67 -8.43 26.65
N PHE A 412 8.83 -8.23 27.95
CA PHE A 412 9.00 -6.93 28.59
C PHE A 412 10.47 -6.72 29.00
N ASP A 413 10.89 -5.46 28.94
CA ASP A 413 12.18 -4.98 29.43
C ASP A 413 11.91 -4.07 30.63
N THR A 414 12.28 -4.53 31.82
CA THR A 414 11.92 -3.89 33.11
C THR A 414 13.04 -4.10 34.15
N ASP A 415 12.89 -3.53 35.33
CA ASP A 415 13.85 -3.69 36.44
C ASP A 415 13.32 -4.63 37.52
N THR A 416 14.01 -4.74 38.66
CA THR A 416 13.53 -5.46 39.84
C THR A 416 12.23 -4.85 40.37
N GLY A 417 11.26 -5.68 40.72
CA GLY A 417 9.94 -5.22 41.12
C GLY A 417 8.93 -6.36 41.23
N SER A 418 7.69 -6.01 41.56
CA SER A 418 6.57 -6.94 41.57
C SER A 418 5.57 -6.50 40.52
N PHE A 419 5.40 -7.34 39.50
CA PHE A 419 4.63 -7.02 38.32
C PHE A 419 3.42 -7.94 38.17
N THR A 420 2.36 -7.38 37.59
CA THR A 420 1.20 -8.15 37.14
C THR A 420 0.98 -7.94 35.65
N MET A 421 0.59 -9.01 34.96
CA MET A 421 0.35 -8.99 33.52
C MET A 421 -1.05 -9.51 33.21
N GLU A 422 -1.69 -8.91 32.22
CA GLU A 422 -2.97 -9.35 31.70
C GLU A 422 -3.05 -9.12 30.19
N VAL A 423 -3.82 -9.97 29.51
CA VAL A 423 -4.17 -9.80 28.10
C VAL A 423 -5.46 -8.99 28.02
N ASP A 424 -5.43 -7.87 27.30
CA ASP A 424 -6.64 -7.06 27.11
C ASP A 424 -7.58 -7.75 26.11
N THR A 425 -8.66 -8.31 26.66
CA THR A 425 -9.72 -9.00 25.93
C THR A 425 -11.06 -8.26 25.95
N ALA A 426 -11.05 -7.00 26.39
CA ALA A 426 -12.25 -6.18 26.44
C ALA A 426 -12.72 -5.84 25.02
N GLY A 427 -13.99 -6.15 24.71
CA GLY A 427 -14.58 -5.82 23.41
C GLY A 427 -14.02 -6.57 22.20
N ILE A 428 -13.39 -7.74 22.42
CA ILE A 428 -12.90 -8.62 21.34
C ILE A 428 -13.39 -10.07 21.55
N PRO A 429 -13.45 -10.93 20.51
CA PRO A 429 -14.04 -12.28 20.60
C PRO A 429 -13.17 -13.34 21.30
N VAL A 430 -12.12 -12.90 21.98
CA VAL A 430 -11.13 -13.76 22.62
C VAL A 430 -11.33 -13.70 24.14
N LEU A 431 -11.13 -14.80 24.84
CA LEU A 431 -11.02 -14.84 26.30
C LEU A 431 -9.73 -15.54 26.74
N VAL A 432 -9.21 -15.13 27.88
CA VAL A 432 -8.10 -15.84 28.54
C VAL A 432 -8.67 -17.02 29.32
N THR A 433 -8.26 -18.23 28.98
CA THR A 433 -8.59 -19.46 29.73
C THR A 433 -7.50 -19.81 30.73
N CYS A 434 -6.26 -19.45 30.44
CA CYS A 434 -5.10 -19.78 31.24
C CYS A 434 -4.20 -18.55 31.43
N PRO A 435 -3.90 -18.15 32.68
CA PRO A 435 -4.47 -18.68 33.92
C PRO A 435 -5.97 -18.32 34.05
N LEU A 436 -6.74 -19.11 34.81
CA LEU A 436 -8.16 -18.85 35.07
C LEU A 436 -8.43 -17.48 35.72
N SER A 437 -7.43 -16.90 36.40
CA SER A 437 -7.49 -15.55 36.95
C SER A 437 -7.47 -14.45 35.89
N GLY A 438 -7.02 -14.75 34.66
CA GLY A 438 -6.67 -13.78 33.63
C GLY A 438 -5.38 -12.99 33.91
N ILE A 439 -4.76 -13.20 35.08
CA ILE A 439 -3.64 -12.40 35.58
C ILE A 439 -2.48 -13.33 35.96
N LEU A 440 -1.30 -13.02 35.44
CA LEU A 440 -0.03 -13.61 35.84
C LEU A 440 0.77 -12.62 36.72
N ASN A 441 1.56 -13.16 37.65
CA ASN A 441 2.37 -12.36 38.58
C ASN A 441 3.85 -12.74 38.42
N SER A 442 4.73 -11.75 38.40
CA SER A 442 6.17 -11.93 38.31
C SER A 442 6.86 -11.08 39.39
N ILE A 443 7.86 -11.67 40.07
CA ILE A 443 8.66 -10.97 41.09
C ILE A 443 10.11 -11.05 40.67
N LEU A 444 10.67 -9.92 40.28
CA LEU A 444 12.05 -9.81 39.85
C LEU A 444 12.91 -9.25 40.98
N THR A 445 14.01 -9.91 41.28
CA THR A 445 14.99 -9.50 42.28
C THR A 445 16.38 -9.42 41.68
N ALA A 446 17.33 -8.78 42.37
CA ALA A 446 18.71 -8.75 41.90
C ALA A 446 19.37 -10.14 41.82
N ALA A 447 18.85 -11.15 42.55
CA ALA A 447 19.33 -12.52 42.50
C ALA A 447 18.59 -13.38 41.46
N ASP A 448 17.39 -12.96 41.06
CA ASP A 448 16.50 -13.66 40.14
C ASP A 448 15.78 -12.63 39.27
N SER A 449 16.43 -12.24 38.18
CA SER A 449 16.07 -11.08 37.37
C SER A 449 15.35 -11.42 36.07
N LEU A 450 15.03 -12.71 35.84
CA LEU A 450 14.43 -13.23 34.62
C LEU A 450 13.26 -14.18 34.96
N ASP A 451 12.10 -13.96 34.35
CA ASP A 451 10.91 -14.77 34.51
C ASP A 451 10.31 -15.13 33.14
N TYR A 452 10.20 -16.42 32.84
CA TYR A 452 9.83 -16.92 31.52
C TYR A 452 8.75 -18.00 31.61
N GLY A 453 8.09 -18.27 30.48
CA GLY A 453 6.93 -19.16 30.45
C GLY A 453 5.70 -18.51 31.08
N MET A 454 5.66 -17.17 31.06
CA MET A 454 4.50 -16.40 31.49
C MET A 454 3.44 -16.46 30.41
N ASP A 455 2.94 -17.65 30.11
CA ASP A 455 2.13 -17.89 28.93
C ASP A 455 0.64 -17.72 29.21
N PHE A 456 -0.09 -17.24 28.20
CA PHE A 456 -1.54 -17.15 28.22
C PHE A 456 -2.16 -18.12 27.22
N GLY A 457 -3.02 -19.00 27.72
CA GLY A 457 -3.94 -19.77 26.88
C GLY A 457 -5.19 -18.94 26.61
N VAL A 458 -5.58 -18.83 25.34
CA VAL A 458 -6.79 -18.13 24.93
C VAL A 458 -7.73 -19.03 24.14
N GLN A 459 -9.02 -18.74 24.20
CA GLN A 459 -10.04 -19.39 23.37
C GLN A 459 -11.03 -18.36 22.80
N CYS A 460 -11.77 -18.79 21.79
CA CYS A 460 -12.95 -18.06 21.33
C CYS A 460 -14.01 -17.98 22.43
N LYS A 461 -14.59 -16.80 22.62
CA LYS A 461 -15.82 -16.63 23.42
C LYS A 461 -16.95 -17.42 22.77
N THR A 462 -17.81 -18.04 23.59
CA THR A 462 -19.02 -18.71 23.11
C THR A 462 -19.83 -17.76 22.23
N GLY A 463 -20.24 -18.22 21.05
CA GLY A 463 -20.84 -17.37 20.02
C GLY A 463 -19.84 -17.11 18.89
N PHE A 464 -20.04 -16.03 18.16
CA PHE A 464 -19.09 -15.51 17.16
C PHE A 464 -19.05 -13.98 17.27
N ASP A 465 -18.14 -13.33 16.57
CA ASP A 465 -18.12 -11.88 16.45
C ASP A 465 -17.78 -11.54 15.00
N ILE A 466 -18.81 -11.14 14.26
CA ILE A 466 -18.67 -10.73 12.88
C ILE A 466 -19.01 -9.25 12.79
N GLY A 467 -18.19 -8.52 12.07
CA GLY A 467 -18.40 -7.09 12.04
C GLY A 467 -17.50 -6.40 11.06
N VAL A 468 -17.32 -5.12 11.30
CA VAL A 468 -16.42 -4.27 10.53
C VAL A 468 -15.41 -3.68 11.50
N LEU A 469 -14.15 -4.01 11.29
CA LEU A 469 -13.04 -3.47 12.07
C LEU A 469 -12.70 -2.04 11.62
N ALA A 470 -12.74 -1.80 10.31
CA ALA A 470 -12.34 -0.54 9.70
C ALA A 470 -12.87 -0.37 8.27
N GLY A 471 -12.96 0.88 7.83
CA GLY A 471 -13.20 1.26 6.44
C GLY A 471 -12.23 2.36 6.03
N VAL A 472 -11.52 2.13 4.93
CA VAL A 472 -10.39 2.95 4.47
C VAL A 472 -10.43 3.14 2.95
N HIS A 473 -9.81 4.20 2.46
CA HIS A 473 -9.65 4.43 1.02
C HIS A 473 -8.16 4.58 0.66
N PHE A 474 -7.81 4.25 -0.58
CA PHE A 474 -6.41 4.29 -1.05
C PHE A 474 -6.02 5.57 -1.79
N SER A 475 -7.00 6.37 -2.21
CA SER A 475 -6.77 7.64 -2.91
C SER A 475 -7.83 8.64 -2.51
N GLN A 476 -7.55 9.93 -2.61
CA GLN A 476 -8.53 10.98 -2.28
C GLN A 476 -9.75 10.94 -3.22
N PHE A 477 -10.94 11.24 -2.66
CA PHE A 477 -12.16 11.40 -3.44
C PHE A 477 -12.11 12.71 -4.23
N PHE A 478 -11.58 12.63 -5.45
CA PHE A 478 -11.53 13.75 -6.40
C PHE A 478 -12.64 13.66 -7.45
N PRO A 479 -13.33 14.76 -7.79
CA PRO A 479 -14.32 14.77 -8.86
C PRO A 479 -13.77 14.20 -10.17
N GLY A 480 -14.42 13.17 -10.72
CA GLY A 480 -14.02 12.49 -11.97
C GLY A 480 -13.00 11.36 -11.81
N ASN A 481 -12.45 11.13 -10.62
CA ASN A 481 -11.49 10.06 -10.37
C ASN A 481 -12.16 8.81 -9.79
N ALA A 482 -11.57 7.65 -10.11
CA ALA A 482 -11.88 6.40 -9.45
C ALA A 482 -11.10 6.31 -8.13
N THR A 483 -11.74 5.86 -7.06
CA THR A 483 -11.13 5.63 -5.74
C THR A 483 -11.46 4.23 -5.28
N MET A 484 -10.44 3.51 -4.77
CA MET A 484 -10.62 2.19 -4.17
C MET A 484 -10.93 2.34 -2.68
N ILE A 485 -12.01 1.69 -2.25
CA ILE A 485 -12.41 1.55 -0.85
C ILE A 485 -12.15 0.10 -0.42
N ASN A 486 -11.63 -0.07 0.79
CA ASN A 486 -11.49 -1.37 1.44
C ASN A 486 -12.23 -1.36 2.78
N ILE A 487 -13.09 -2.37 2.96
CA ILE A 487 -13.82 -2.60 4.19
C ILE A 487 -13.23 -3.84 4.86
N HIS A 488 -12.64 -3.67 6.03
CA HIS A 488 -12.12 -4.77 6.83
C HIS A 488 -13.28 -5.38 7.62
N ALA A 489 -13.96 -6.34 7.00
CA ALA A 489 -15.17 -6.97 7.56
C ALA A 489 -15.13 -8.48 7.49
N GLY A 490 -15.87 -9.14 8.37
CA GLY A 490 -15.96 -10.60 8.47
C GLY A 490 -15.74 -11.07 9.91
N ASP A 491 -15.08 -12.21 10.09
CA ASP A 491 -14.68 -12.72 11.41
C ASP A 491 -13.62 -11.83 12.06
N LEU A 492 -13.98 -11.09 13.10
CA LEU A 492 -13.07 -10.17 13.78
C LEU A 492 -11.94 -10.88 14.53
N SER A 493 -12.12 -12.16 14.87
CA SER A 493 -11.09 -12.95 15.55
C SER A 493 -9.88 -13.28 14.65
N ASN A 494 -10.05 -13.18 13.32
CA ASN A 494 -8.99 -13.43 12.34
C ASN A 494 -7.84 -12.42 12.47
N TYR A 495 -8.13 -11.19 12.91
CA TYR A 495 -7.11 -10.19 13.23
C TYR A 495 -6.12 -10.67 14.30
N TYR A 496 -6.57 -11.56 15.19
CA TYR A 496 -5.77 -12.12 16.28
C TYR A 496 -5.18 -13.50 15.96
N GLY A 497 -5.39 -14.02 14.75
CA GLY A 497 -4.99 -15.38 14.36
C GLY A 497 -5.94 -16.48 14.84
N LEU A 498 -7.19 -16.13 15.17
CA LEU A 498 -8.26 -17.08 15.54
C LEU A 498 -9.36 -17.11 14.46
N HIS A 499 -10.26 -18.10 14.53
CA HIS A 499 -11.36 -18.29 13.56
C HIS A 499 -12.69 -18.59 14.25
N CYS A 500 -13.10 -17.71 15.16
CA CYS A 500 -14.26 -17.86 16.03
C CYS A 500 -15.61 -17.83 15.31
N ALA A 501 -15.68 -17.38 14.06
CA ALA A 501 -16.90 -17.37 13.25
C ALA A 501 -16.94 -18.47 12.17
N SER A 502 -16.11 -19.52 12.30
CA SER A 502 -16.12 -20.67 11.39
C SER A 502 -17.49 -21.37 11.37
N GLY A 503 -18.04 -21.58 10.16
CA GLY A 503 -19.36 -22.16 9.93
C GLY A 503 -20.53 -21.17 10.06
N VAL A 504 -20.27 -19.88 10.31
CA VAL A 504 -21.32 -18.86 10.40
C VAL A 504 -21.58 -18.27 9.01
N SER A 505 -22.82 -18.39 8.53
CA SER A 505 -23.26 -17.78 7.27
C SER A 505 -24.00 -16.47 7.51
N GLY A 506 -23.94 -15.53 6.57
CA GLY A 506 -24.66 -14.27 6.71
C GLY A 506 -24.54 -13.34 5.50
N THR A 507 -24.71 -12.05 5.75
CA THR A 507 -24.58 -11.02 4.70
C THR A 507 -23.73 -9.85 5.16
N ILE A 508 -23.03 -9.25 4.21
CA ILE A 508 -22.45 -7.91 4.37
C ILE A 508 -23.12 -7.02 3.34
N ASP A 509 -23.80 -5.98 3.80
CA ASP A 509 -24.48 -5.01 2.95
C ASP A 509 -23.76 -3.66 3.08
N VAL A 510 -23.25 -3.15 1.97
CA VAL A 510 -22.56 -1.86 1.89
C VAL A 510 -23.41 -0.88 1.09
N THR A 511 -23.87 0.18 1.74
CA THR A 511 -24.57 1.29 1.09
C THR A 511 -23.61 2.46 0.91
N ILE A 512 -23.42 2.89 -0.34
CA ILE A 512 -22.55 4.00 -0.68
C ILE A 512 -23.38 5.27 -0.85
N LEU A 513 -23.10 6.28 -0.02
CA LEU A 513 -23.77 7.58 0.01
C LEU A 513 -22.81 8.67 -0.46
N GLY A 514 -23.36 9.76 -1.01
CA GLY A 514 -22.57 10.88 -1.53
C GLY A 514 -22.48 10.92 -3.05
N PRO A 515 -21.73 11.87 -3.62
CA PRO A 515 -21.65 12.10 -5.06
C PRO A 515 -20.71 11.09 -5.74
N VAL A 516 -20.97 9.79 -5.58
CA VAL A 516 -20.19 8.68 -6.16
C VAL A 516 -21.10 7.62 -6.79
N SER A 517 -20.55 6.86 -7.73
CA SER A 517 -21.17 5.66 -8.28
C SER A 517 -20.23 4.47 -8.18
N TYR A 518 -20.78 3.28 -7.91
CA TYR A 518 -20.01 2.04 -7.97
C TYR A 518 -19.50 1.78 -9.39
N LEU A 519 -18.23 1.37 -9.51
CA LEU A 519 -17.59 1.04 -10.78
C LEU A 519 -17.43 -0.49 -10.94
N SER A 520 -16.71 -1.13 -10.02
CA SER A 520 -16.45 -2.58 -10.04
C SER A 520 -15.88 -3.08 -8.71
N SER A 521 -15.87 -4.40 -8.50
CA SER A 521 -15.00 -5.03 -7.49
C SER A 521 -13.53 -4.81 -7.86
N ALA A 522 -12.66 -4.77 -6.84
CA ALA A 522 -11.22 -4.77 -7.05
C ALA A 522 -10.73 -6.17 -7.49
N PRO A 523 -9.58 -6.29 -8.19
CA PRO A 523 -9.01 -7.58 -8.53
C PRO A 523 -8.78 -8.46 -7.30
N GLY A 524 -9.29 -9.70 -7.35
CA GLY A 524 -9.17 -10.68 -6.25
C GLY A 524 -10.15 -10.47 -5.09
N ALA A 525 -11.03 -9.47 -5.14
CA ALA A 525 -12.10 -9.29 -4.16
C ALA A 525 -13.35 -10.11 -4.52
N LEU A 526 -14.24 -10.31 -3.55
CA LEU A 526 -15.54 -10.91 -3.77
C LEU A 526 -16.41 -9.99 -4.66
N SER A 527 -17.32 -10.62 -5.43
CA SER A 527 -18.26 -9.91 -6.30
C SER A 527 -19.60 -9.74 -5.59
N PRO A 528 -20.06 -8.51 -5.30
CA PRO A 528 -21.37 -8.29 -4.70
C PRO A 528 -22.49 -8.41 -5.73
N ASN A 529 -23.71 -8.63 -5.24
CA ASN A 529 -24.91 -8.28 -5.99
C ASN A 529 -25.14 -6.76 -5.87
N VAL A 530 -25.26 -6.07 -7.00
CA VAL A 530 -25.27 -4.60 -7.05
C VAL A 530 -26.65 -4.10 -7.47
N THR A 531 -27.28 -3.29 -6.61
CA THR A 531 -28.53 -2.57 -6.92
C THR A 531 -28.36 -1.08 -6.63
N GLY A 532 -28.05 -0.30 -7.66
CA GLY A 532 -27.70 1.11 -7.50
C GLY A 532 -26.39 1.26 -6.72
N ASN A 533 -26.45 1.93 -5.57
CA ASN A 533 -25.30 2.12 -4.67
C ASN A 533 -25.26 1.14 -3.48
N ILE A 534 -26.06 0.06 -3.54
CA ILE A 534 -26.07 -1.00 -2.54
C ILE A 534 -25.31 -2.20 -3.08
N LEU A 535 -24.28 -2.63 -2.36
CA LEU A 535 -23.48 -3.81 -2.62
C LEU A 535 -23.81 -4.87 -1.56
N SER A 536 -24.43 -5.98 -1.97
CA SER A 536 -24.81 -7.07 -1.07
C SER A 536 -23.95 -8.29 -1.31
N TYR A 537 -23.24 -8.74 -0.27
CA TYR A 537 -22.44 -9.96 -0.26
C TYR A 537 -23.16 -11.04 0.53
N THR A 538 -23.36 -12.21 -0.05
CA THR A 538 -23.83 -13.40 0.67
C THR A 538 -22.63 -14.25 1.05
N ILE A 539 -22.43 -14.43 2.36
CA ILE A 539 -21.30 -15.16 2.91
C ILE A 539 -21.79 -16.52 3.38
N SER A 540 -21.25 -17.59 2.78
CA SER A 540 -21.58 -18.96 3.18
C SER A 540 -20.90 -19.36 4.50
N ASP A 541 -19.70 -18.84 4.75
CA ASP A 541 -18.90 -19.12 5.93
C ASP A 541 -17.91 -17.97 6.18
N PHE A 542 -18.13 -17.20 7.25
CA PHE A 542 -17.25 -16.09 7.63
C PHE A 542 -15.83 -16.55 7.99
N GLY A 543 -15.63 -17.80 8.43
CA GLY A 543 -14.31 -18.36 8.69
C GLY A 543 -13.44 -18.55 7.42
N THR A 544 -14.05 -18.49 6.22
CA THR A 544 -13.34 -18.61 4.94
C THR A 544 -13.00 -17.29 4.28
N VAL A 545 -13.53 -16.19 4.82
CA VAL A 545 -13.37 -14.85 4.26
C VAL A 545 -12.01 -14.28 4.64
N ASN A 546 -11.29 -13.77 3.66
CA ASN A 546 -10.11 -12.95 3.89
C ASN A 546 -10.55 -11.51 4.17
N PHE A 547 -10.73 -11.20 5.45
CA PHE A 547 -11.27 -9.90 5.89
C PHE A 547 -10.43 -8.69 5.40
N ASN A 548 -9.14 -8.88 5.08
CA ASN A 548 -8.25 -7.81 4.58
C ASN A 548 -8.46 -7.45 3.10
N THR A 549 -8.95 -8.40 2.29
CA THR A 549 -8.87 -8.30 0.82
C THR A 549 -10.16 -8.59 0.07
N ASP A 550 -11.13 -9.24 0.70
CA ASP A 550 -12.36 -9.69 0.03
C ASP A 550 -13.38 -8.59 -0.23
N PHE A 551 -13.39 -7.51 0.56
CA PHE A 551 -14.37 -6.42 0.43
C PHE A 551 -13.74 -5.12 -0.07
N ARG A 552 -13.06 -5.22 -1.21
CA ARG A 552 -12.46 -4.09 -1.95
C ARG A 552 -13.25 -3.78 -3.20
N PHE A 553 -13.60 -2.52 -3.40
CA PHE A 553 -14.35 -2.06 -4.57
C PHE A 553 -13.94 -0.65 -5.01
N LEU A 554 -14.15 -0.35 -6.28
CA LEU A 554 -13.88 0.94 -6.89
C LEU A 554 -15.18 1.74 -7.01
N VAL A 555 -15.11 3.02 -6.66
CA VAL A 555 -16.17 3.99 -6.90
C VAL A 555 -15.64 5.14 -7.75
N MET A 556 -16.50 5.74 -8.57
CA MET A 556 -16.19 6.93 -9.35
C MET A 556 -16.87 8.14 -8.71
N THR A 557 -16.06 9.12 -8.29
CA THR A 557 -16.59 10.39 -7.78
C THR A 557 -17.16 11.19 -8.95
N ASN A 558 -18.38 11.68 -8.80
CA ASN A 558 -19.07 12.46 -9.81
C ASN A 558 -18.29 13.76 -10.09
N THR A 559 -18.17 14.13 -11.36
CA THR A 559 -17.54 15.39 -11.80
C THR A 559 -18.21 16.65 -11.24
N SER A 560 -19.44 16.55 -10.73
CA SER A 560 -20.15 17.66 -10.08
C SER A 560 -19.88 17.80 -8.57
N ALA A 561 -19.13 16.88 -7.96
CA ALA A 561 -18.83 16.92 -6.53
C ALA A 561 -17.97 18.15 -6.17
N GLN A 562 -18.18 18.72 -5.00
CA GLN A 562 -17.48 19.89 -4.48
C GLN A 562 -16.62 19.54 -3.27
N ALA A 563 -15.57 20.34 -3.01
CA ALA A 563 -14.79 20.17 -1.79
C ALA A 563 -15.68 20.36 -0.55
N GLY A 564 -15.60 19.42 0.39
CA GLY A 564 -16.45 19.38 1.57
C GLY A 564 -17.71 18.53 1.42
N ASP A 565 -18.06 18.06 0.21
CA ASP A 565 -19.05 16.98 0.06
C ASP A 565 -18.53 15.73 0.77
N GLN A 566 -19.43 14.86 1.21
CA GLN A 566 -19.05 13.62 1.90
C GLN A 566 -19.42 12.39 1.06
N VAL A 567 -18.50 11.44 1.03
CA VAL A 567 -18.75 10.07 0.56
C VAL A 567 -18.77 9.18 1.78
N CYS A 568 -19.92 8.56 2.07
CA CYS A 568 -20.05 7.69 3.23
C CYS A 568 -20.30 6.24 2.81
N VAL A 569 -19.66 5.32 3.51
CA VAL A 569 -20.00 3.90 3.47
C VAL A 569 -20.75 3.54 4.74
N ASP A 570 -21.96 3.04 4.57
CA ASP A 570 -22.81 2.50 5.63
C ASP A 570 -22.85 0.99 5.45
N VAL A 571 -22.20 0.27 6.36
CA VAL A 571 -21.99 -1.17 6.30
C VAL A 571 -22.79 -1.84 7.40
N MET A 572 -23.51 -2.89 7.02
CA MET A 572 -24.24 -3.75 7.94
C MET A 572 -23.83 -5.20 7.76
N VAL A 573 -23.48 -5.86 8.85
CA VAL A 573 -23.07 -7.26 8.89
C VAL A 573 -24.11 -8.07 9.66
N ASN A 574 -24.65 -9.10 9.03
CA ASN A 574 -25.65 -10.01 9.61
C ASN A 574 -25.10 -11.43 9.66
N PRO A 575 -25.56 -12.29 10.60
CA PRO A 575 -26.66 -12.06 11.54
C PRO A 575 -26.23 -11.46 12.89
N PHE A 576 -27.10 -10.65 13.51
CA PHE A 576 -26.94 -10.17 14.89
C PHE A 576 -27.16 -11.26 15.96
N ALA A 577 -27.90 -12.32 15.61
CA ALA A 577 -28.25 -13.38 16.55
C ALA A 577 -27.05 -14.32 16.73
N GLY A 578 -26.51 -14.39 17.95
CA GLY A 578 -25.32 -15.20 18.27
C GLY A 578 -24.01 -14.42 18.18
N ASP A 579 -24.07 -13.14 17.81
CA ASP A 579 -22.94 -12.23 17.78
C ASP A 579 -22.62 -11.69 19.20
N ASN A 580 -21.34 -11.72 19.57
CA ASN A 580 -20.82 -11.31 20.86
C ASN A 580 -20.76 -9.79 21.03
N ASP A 581 -20.64 -9.03 19.94
CA ASP A 581 -20.58 -7.58 19.96
C ASP A 581 -21.34 -6.97 18.77
N THR A 582 -22.67 -6.94 18.90
CA THR A 582 -23.57 -6.33 17.92
C THR A 582 -23.29 -4.86 17.59
N SER A 583 -22.47 -4.16 18.38
CA SER A 583 -22.13 -2.75 18.14
C SER A 583 -21.17 -2.56 16.96
N ASN A 584 -20.41 -3.59 16.59
CA ASN A 584 -19.45 -3.56 15.49
C ASN A 584 -20.01 -4.12 14.17
N ASN A 585 -21.25 -4.65 14.19
CA ASN A 585 -21.99 -5.10 13.01
C ASN A 585 -22.54 -3.93 12.15
N SER A 586 -22.54 -2.71 12.68
CA SER A 586 -22.93 -1.50 11.95
C SER A 586 -21.76 -0.54 11.95
N PHE A 587 -21.34 -0.12 10.76
CA PHE A 587 -20.21 0.77 10.60
C PHE A 587 -20.53 1.86 9.60
N VAL A 588 -20.42 3.12 10.01
CA VAL A 588 -20.56 4.27 9.13
C VAL A 588 -19.26 5.04 9.13
N GLN A 589 -18.66 5.18 7.96
CA GLN A 589 -17.47 6.00 7.75
C GLN A 589 -17.72 6.97 6.61
N CYS A 590 -17.50 8.25 6.87
CA CYS A 590 -17.56 9.30 5.88
C CYS A 590 -16.15 9.80 5.56
N PHE A 591 -15.89 10.00 4.29
CA PHE A 591 -14.68 10.58 3.72
C PHE A 591 -15.02 11.90 3.07
N SER A 592 -14.10 12.86 3.13
CA SER A 592 -14.34 14.16 2.49
C SER A 592 -13.97 14.09 1.00
N VAL A 593 -14.84 14.65 0.15
CA VAL A 593 -14.47 15.03 -1.21
C VAL A 593 -13.55 16.25 -1.10
N VAL A 594 -12.41 16.18 -1.75
CA VAL A 594 -11.39 17.22 -1.68
C VAL A 594 -11.07 17.77 -3.08
N ASN A 595 -10.60 19.02 -3.10
CA ASN A 595 -9.98 19.67 -4.27
C ASN A 595 -8.47 19.79 -4.01
N SER A 596 -7.66 20.12 -5.03
CA SER A 596 -6.19 19.96 -4.98
C SER A 596 -5.54 20.49 -3.69
N PHE A 597 -5.20 19.58 -2.78
CA PHE A 597 -4.40 19.82 -1.57
C PHE A 597 -3.64 18.55 -1.14
N ASP A 598 -2.70 18.70 -0.20
CA ASP A 598 -1.67 17.74 0.22
C ASP A 598 -2.23 16.31 0.48
N PRO A 599 -1.68 15.27 -0.17
CA PRO A 599 -2.10 13.88 0.05
C PRO A 599 -1.67 13.28 1.40
N ASN A 600 -0.84 13.99 2.16
CA ASN A 600 -0.48 13.65 3.53
C ASN A 600 -1.44 14.36 4.50
N MET A 601 -2.45 13.64 4.98
CA MET A 601 -3.57 14.23 5.70
C MET A 601 -4.06 13.37 6.85
N LYS A 602 -4.82 13.99 7.74
CA LYS A 602 -5.49 13.35 8.86
C LYS A 602 -6.99 13.63 8.79
N GLU A 603 -7.78 12.58 8.95
CA GLU A 603 -9.22 12.64 9.07
C GLU A 603 -9.67 12.17 10.44
N VAL A 604 -10.85 12.65 10.85
CA VAL A 604 -11.53 12.22 12.07
C VAL A 604 -12.98 11.89 11.74
N SER A 605 -13.49 10.82 12.33
CA SER A 605 -14.89 10.44 12.29
C SER A 605 -15.41 10.26 13.73
N PRO A 606 -16.58 10.85 14.08
CA PRO A 606 -17.37 11.79 13.26
C PRO A 606 -16.65 13.13 12.98
N THR A 607 -17.02 13.83 11.92
CA THR A 607 -16.40 15.11 11.53
C THR A 607 -17.08 16.32 12.17
N ALA A 608 -16.34 17.40 12.40
CA ALA A 608 -16.84 18.72 12.81
C ALA A 608 -17.56 18.71 14.17
N GLU A 609 -18.79 19.23 14.24
CA GLU A 609 -19.57 19.31 15.47
C GLU A 609 -20.02 17.92 15.94
N ILE A 610 -19.74 17.60 17.21
CA ILE A 610 -20.09 16.33 17.83
C ILE A 610 -20.92 16.57 19.08
N SER A 611 -21.83 15.65 19.36
CA SER A 611 -22.74 15.73 20.50
C SER A 611 -22.00 15.49 21.83
N PRO A 612 -22.46 16.05 22.97
CA PRO A 612 -21.85 15.80 24.28
C PRO A 612 -21.86 14.33 24.73
N ASP A 613 -22.68 13.48 24.12
CA ASP A 613 -22.74 12.03 24.36
C ASP A 613 -21.81 11.22 23.44
N GLN A 614 -21.07 11.87 22.52
CA GLN A 614 -20.08 11.19 21.69
C GLN A 614 -18.97 10.60 22.56
N GLU A 615 -18.74 9.29 22.45
CA GLU A 615 -17.72 8.61 23.26
C GLU A 615 -16.39 8.42 22.53
N TRP A 616 -16.41 8.13 21.23
CA TRP A 616 -15.23 7.72 20.47
C TRP A 616 -14.91 8.68 19.34
N LEU A 617 -13.61 8.90 19.10
CA LEU A 617 -13.11 9.48 17.87
C LEU A 617 -12.26 8.44 17.14
N THR A 618 -12.55 8.26 15.85
CA THR A 618 -11.76 7.43 14.95
C THR A 618 -10.91 8.33 14.07
N TYR A 619 -9.61 8.18 14.15
CA TYR A 619 -8.65 8.94 13.35
C TYR A 619 -8.05 8.06 12.28
N THR A 620 -7.94 8.60 11.06
CA THR A 620 -7.18 7.98 9.98
C THR A 620 -6.12 8.96 9.51
N VAL A 621 -4.86 8.53 9.50
CA VAL A 621 -3.77 9.31 8.94
C VAL A 621 -3.38 8.66 7.63
N TYR A 622 -3.53 9.42 6.54
CA TYR A 622 -3.11 9.06 5.19
C TYR A 622 -1.78 9.71 4.89
N PHE A 623 -0.94 8.97 4.18
CA PHE A 623 0.33 9.45 3.71
C PHE A 623 0.54 8.95 2.28
N GLN A 624 1.06 9.82 1.44
CA GLN A 624 1.45 9.47 0.08
C GLN A 624 2.88 9.94 -0.14
N ASN A 625 3.68 9.05 -0.70
CA ASN A 625 5.00 9.42 -1.13
C ASN A 625 4.94 10.24 -2.43
N THR A 626 4.83 11.57 -2.27
CA THR A 626 4.92 12.55 -3.36
C THR A 626 6.36 12.91 -3.73
N GLY A 627 7.33 12.21 -3.14
CA GLY A 627 8.72 12.28 -3.54
C GLY A 627 8.93 11.77 -4.97
N ASN A 628 10.19 11.57 -5.33
CA ASN A 628 10.60 11.05 -6.63
C ASN A 628 11.33 9.71 -6.52
N ALA A 629 11.27 9.08 -5.34
CA ALA A 629 11.83 7.77 -5.04
C ALA A 629 10.97 7.11 -3.95
N ALA A 630 10.95 5.77 -3.90
CA ALA A 630 10.22 5.02 -2.88
C ALA A 630 10.67 5.41 -1.46
N ALA A 631 9.71 5.61 -0.55
CA ALA A 631 9.97 5.86 0.85
C ALA A 631 10.14 4.53 1.56
N GLN A 632 11.27 4.36 2.23
CA GLN A 632 11.62 3.06 2.77
C GLN A 632 11.09 2.89 4.17
N ASN A 633 11.11 3.92 4.98
CA ASN A 633 10.52 3.91 6.30
C ASN A 633 9.55 5.07 6.40
N ILE A 634 8.43 4.84 7.05
CA ILE A 634 7.56 5.93 7.46
C ILE A 634 7.36 5.78 8.95
N TYR A 635 7.42 6.87 9.72
CA TYR A 635 6.85 6.84 11.06
C TYR A 635 5.96 8.05 11.26
N VAL A 636 4.91 7.85 12.04
CA VAL A 636 3.94 8.88 12.38
C VAL A 636 3.99 9.10 13.87
N LEU A 637 4.19 10.35 14.26
CA LEU A 637 4.02 10.79 15.65
C LEU A 637 2.71 11.54 15.77
N ASP A 638 1.86 11.06 16.67
CA ASP A 638 0.52 11.58 16.90
C ASP A 638 0.34 11.83 18.38
N THR A 639 0.22 13.10 18.77
CA THR A 639 0.05 13.47 20.19
C THR A 639 -1.42 13.71 20.44
N LEU A 640 -2.02 12.82 21.23
CA LEU A 640 -3.43 12.86 21.59
C LEU A 640 -3.75 14.10 22.44
N ASP A 641 -4.92 14.68 22.16
CA ASP A 641 -5.48 15.82 22.89
C ASP A 641 -5.73 15.43 24.36
N PRO A 642 -5.47 16.32 25.34
CA PRO A 642 -5.74 16.05 26.75
C PRO A 642 -7.20 15.69 27.08
N ASN A 643 -8.14 16.00 26.19
CA ASN A 643 -9.55 15.63 26.30
C ASN A 643 -9.86 14.20 25.80
N THR A 644 -8.82 13.43 25.48
CA THR A 644 -8.92 12.00 25.15
C THR A 644 -8.23 11.16 26.21
N ASP A 645 -8.60 9.88 26.32
CA ASP A 645 -7.98 8.92 27.22
C ASP A 645 -7.05 7.96 26.46
N PRO A 646 -5.71 8.16 26.51
CA PRO A 646 -4.76 7.34 25.77
C PRO A 646 -4.77 5.85 26.15
N SER A 647 -5.22 5.50 27.37
CA SER A 647 -5.30 4.09 27.79
C SER A 647 -6.30 3.29 26.97
N THR A 648 -7.27 3.97 26.34
CA THR A 648 -8.29 3.40 25.46
C THR A 648 -7.85 3.27 24.00
N PHE A 649 -6.60 3.64 23.68
CA PHE A 649 -6.07 3.54 22.33
C PHE A 649 -6.27 2.12 21.77
N THR A 650 -6.90 2.06 20.60
CA THR A 650 -7.11 0.82 19.86
C THR A 650 -6.68 1.03 18.42
N LEU A 651 -5.65 0.30 17.98
CA LEU A 651 -5.26 0.23 16.56
C LEU A 651 -6.34 -0.56 15.81
N LEU A 652 -6.89 0.02 14.74
CA LEU A 652 -8.00 -0.57 14.00
C LEU A 652 -7.54 -1.17 12.67
N SER A 653 -6.81 -0.40 11.86
CA SER A 653 -6.44 -0.83 10.51
C SER A 653 -5.23 -0.08 10.01
N TYR A 654 -4.56 -0.68 9.04
CA TYR A 654 -3.37 -0.12 8.42
C TYR A 654 -3.17 -0.71 7.03
N SER A 655 -2.60 0.11 6.15
CA SER A 655 -2.23 -0.31 4.78
C SER A 655 -1.02 -1.24 4.73
N HIS A 656 -0.12 -1.10 5.71
CA HIS A 656 1.17 -1.77 5.76
C HIS A 656 1.49 -2.12 7.21
N GLU A 657 2.16 -3.27 7.40
CA GLU A 657 2.62 -3.74 8.70
C GLU A 657 3.30 -2.61 9.49
N ASN A 658 2.85 -2.36 10.72
CA ASN A 658 3.32 -1.24 11.53
C ASN A 658 3.58 -1.62 12.99
N PHE A 659 4.59 -1.02 13.60
CA PHE A 659 4.81 -1.02 15.03
C PHE A 659 4.13 0.18 15.68
N THR A 660 3.14 -0.07 16.52
CA THR A 660 2.47 0.97 17.29
C THR A 660 2.90 0.90 18.75
N GLN A 661 3.40 2.02 19.28
CA GLN A 661 3.64 2.23 20.69
C GLN A 661 2.83 3.41 21.21
N VAL A 662 2.35 3.29 22.43
CA VAL A 662 1.69 4.38 23.15
C VAL A 662 2.51 4.66 24.40
N LEU A 663 3.09 5.86 24.50
CA LEU A 663 3.84 6.32 25.66
C LEU A 663 3.18 7.58 26.21
N GLY A 664 2.44 7.45 27.31
CA GLY A 664 1.59 8.53 27.80
C GLY A 664 0.50 8.88 26.77
N ASN A 665 0.51 10.12 26.26
CA ASN A 665 -0.43 10.58 25.22
C ASN A 665 0.17 10.63 23.81
N VAL A 666 1.39 10.11 23.60
CA VAL A 666 2.03 10.09 22.28
C VAL A 666 1.90 8.69 21.68
N ILE A 667 1.25 8.62 20.52
CA ILE A 667 1.22 7.44 19.67
C ILE A 667 2.36 7.56 18.66
N ARG A 668 3.18 6.52 18.58
CA ARG A 668 4.19 6.38 17.53
C ARG A 668 3.85 5.15 16.70
N VAL A 669 3.54 5.37 15.42
CA VAL A 669 3.26 4.31 14.46
C VAL A 669 4.38 4.26 13.44
N ASN A 670 5.19 3.22 13.47
CA ASN A 670 6.32 3.04 12.56
C ASN A 670 5.93 2.01 11.50
N PHE A 671 6.07 2.35 10.24
CA PHE A 671 6.05 1.48 9.07
C PHE A 671 7.49 1.32 8.57
N PRO A 672 8.29 0.51 9.28
CA PRO A 672 9.64 0.22 8.82
C PRO A 672 9.54 -0.42 7.42
N GLY A 673 10.57 -0.27 6.58
CA GLY A 673 10.74 -0.93 5.26
C GLY A 673 9.55 -1.01 4.30
N ILE A 674 8.58 -0.11 4.44
CA ILE A 674 7.33 -0.08 3.69
C ILE A 674 7.56 -0.07 2.17
N ASN A 675 8.71 0.45 1.71
CA ASN A 675 9.06 0.59 0.28
C ASN A 675 7.94 1.21 -0.52
N LEU A 676 7.34 2.26 0.03
CA LEU A 676 6.20 2.91 -0.56
C LEU A 676 6.66 3.65 -1.83
N PRO A 677 6.38 3.15 -3.05
CA PRO A 677 6.88 3.75 -4.29
C PRO A 677 6.48 5.21 -4.41
N ASP A 678 7.23 5.98 -5.20
CA ASP A 678 6.81 7.36 -5.46
C ASP A 678 5.60 7.42 -6.39
N SER A 679 4.82 8.48 -6.22
CA SER A 679 3.59 8.68 -6.97
C SER A 679 3.80 8.87 -8.47
N THR A 680 5.00 9.22 -8.94
CA THR A 680 5.28 9.39 -10.37
C THR A 680 5.52 8.06 -11.09
N ASN A 681 6.09 7.08 -10.39
CA ASN A 681 6.39 5.75 -10.91
C ASN A 681 5.25 4.74 -10.69
N ASN A 682 4.60 4.80 -9.53
CA ASN A 682 3.50 3.90 -9.19
C ASN A 682 2.52 4.57 -8.23
N GLU A 683 1.73 5.49 -8.78
CA GLU A 683 0.73 6.25 -8.05
C GLU A 683 -0.17 5.35 -7.17
N PRO A 684 -0.79 4.26 -7.66
CA PRO A 684 -1.69 3.46 -6.84
C PRO A 684 -1.03 2.82 -5.61
N ASN A 685 0.25 2.44 -5.71
CA ASN A 685 0.96 1.84 -4.58
C ASN A 685 1.73 2.87 -3.74
N SER A 686 1.71 4.15 -4.12
CA SER A 686 2.43 5.21 -3.39
C SER A 686 1.73 5.69 -2.12
N HIS A 687 0.59 5.09 -1.79
CA HIS A 687 -0.30 5.49 -0.70
C HIS A 687 -0.22 4.52 0.47
N GLY A 688 -0.28 5.07 1.68
CA GLY A 688 -0.52 4.31 2.89
C GLY A 688 -1.37 5.06 3.89
N TYR A 689 -1.79 4.33 4.91
CA TYR A 689 -2.59 4.82 6.02
C TYR A 689 -2.39 3.96 7.28
N PHE A 690 -2.71 4.53 8.43
CA PHE A 690 -3.20 3.80 9.60
C PHE A 690 -4.43 4.49 10.21
N GLN A 691 -5.22 3.69 10.92
CA GLN A 691 -6.46 4.07 11.56
C GLN A 691 -6.48 3.55 12.99
N TYR A 692 -6.91 4.40 13.92
CA TYR A 692 -7.06 4.07 15.32
C TYR A 692 -8.27 4.78 15.92
N LYS A 693 -8.77 4.28 17.05
CA LYS A 693 -9.78 4.99 17.87
C LYS A 693 -9.29 5.26 19.27
N VAL A 694 -9.82 6.32 19.87
CA VAL A 694 -9.57 6.73 21.25
C VAL A 694 -10.85 7.32 21.85
N ARG A 695 -11.08 7.12 23.14
CA ARG A 695 -12.25 7.62 23.85
C ARG A 695 -12.04 9.07 24.31
N LEU A 696 -13.12 9.86 24.28
CA LEU A 696 -13.17 11.17 24.94
C LEU A 696 -13.26 10.99 26.46
N ILE A 697 -12.63 11.90 27.22
CA ILE A 697 -12.85 11.96 28.67
C ILE A 697 -14.30 12.41 28.95
N SER A 698 -14.93 11.88 30.00
CA SER A 698 -16.33 12.22 30.31
C SER A 698 -16.49 13.66 30.81
N GLY A 699 -17.63 14.29 30.50
CA GLY A 699 -18.02 15.58 31.07
C GLY A 699 -17.42 16.82 30.38
N LEU A 700 -17.01 16.71 29.11
CA LEU A 700 -16.55 17.85 28.32
C LEU A 700 -17.66 18.90 28.17
N SER A 701 -17.33 20.18 28.39
CA SER A 701 -18.30 21.26 28.25
C SER A 701 -18.60 21.56 26.78
N ILE A 702 -19.81 22.03 26.49
CA ILE A 702 -20.16 22.58 25.17
C ILE A 702 -19.17 23.69 24.80
N GLY A 703 -18.71 23.67 23.54
CA GLY A 703 -17.67 24.53 23.00
C GLY A 703 -16.25 23.99 23.16
N THR A 704 -16.05 22.84 23.84
CA THR A 704 -14.72 22.21 23.92
C THR A 704 -14.28 21.78 22.52
N GLU A 705 -13.08 22.21 22.12
CA GLU A 705 -12.44 21.77 20.89
C GLU A 705 -11.46 20.63 21.19
N ILE A 706 -11.59 19.53 20.46
CA ILE A 706 -10.65 18.42 20.46
C ILE A 706 -9.87 18.51 19.15
N SER A 707 -8.58 18.83 19.27
CA SER A 707 -7.73 19.05 18.11
C SER A 707 -6.68 17.96 18.01
N ASN A 708 -6.42 17.46 16.80
CA ASN A 708 -5.38 16.47 16.62
C ASN A 708 -4.62 16.68 15.30
N THR A 709 -3.30 16.54 15.35
CA THR A 709 -2.39 16.67 14.20
C THR A 709 -1.31 15.61 14.28
N ALA A 710 -1.07 14.91 13.17
CA ALA A 710 0.00 13.95 13.04
C ALA A 710 1.20 14.58 12.33
N ASN A 711 2.40 14.12 12.68
CA ASN A 711 3.63 14.40 11.94
C ASN A 711 4.09 13.12 11.26
N ILE A 712 4.08 13.11 9.93
CA ILE A 712 4.49 11.97 9.11
C ILE A 712 5.94 12.20 8.68
N TYR A 713 6.80 11.26 9.00
CA TYR A 713 8.20 11.28 8.64
C TYR A 713 8.44 10.23 7.58
N PHE A 714 8.83 10.66 6.39
CA PHE A 714 9.29 9.78 5.31
C PHE A 714 10.80 9.68 5.39
N ASP A 715 11.32 8.53 5.75
CA ASP A 715 12.74 8.28 6.01
C ASP A 715 13.28 9.29 7.03
N PHE A 716 14.30 10.07 6.65
CA PHE A 716 14.87 11.15 7.47
C PHE A 716 14.39 12.55 7.07
N ASN A 717 13.37 12.64 6.22
CA ASN A 717 12.85 13.93 5.82
C ASN A 717 12.25 14.64 7.04
N PRO A 718 12.31 15.98 7.07
CA PRO A 718 11.51 16.76 8.02
C PRO A 718 10.05 16.31 7.97
N PRO A 719 9.34 16.34 9.11
CA PRO A 719 7.98 15.84 9.15
C PRO A 719 7.08 16.63 8.23
N ILE A 720 6.29 15.91 7.44
CA ILE A 720 5.11 16.45 6.80
C ILE A 720 4.02 16.46 7.86
N ARG A 721 3.74 17.66 8.37
CA ARG A 721 2.67 17.88 9.33
C ARG A 721 1.33 17.81 8.60
N THR A 722 0.44 16.93 9.03
CA THR A 722 -0.90 16.83 8.46
C THR A 722 -1.70 18.11 8.72
N ASN A 723 -2.86 18.22 8.07
CA ASN A 723 -3.90 19.11 8.58
C ASN A 723 -4.27 18.76 10.03
N THR A 724 -4.77 19.76 10.75
CA THR A 724 -5.35 19.59 12.09
C THR A 724 -6.82 19.23 11.94
N THR A 725 -7.23 18.09 12.47
CA THR A 725 -8.65 17.76 12.65
C THR A 725 -9.16 18.47 13.89
N ILE A 726 -10.33 19.09 13.81
CA ILE A 726 -10.98 19.76 14.96
C ILE A 726 -12.40 19.22 15.07
N ASN A 727 -12.74 18.72 16.26
CA ASN A 727 -14.10 18.45 16.65
C ASN A 727 -14.51 19.44 17.74
N THR A 728 -15.73 19.95 17.67
CA THR A 728 -16.27 20.85 18.69
C THR A 728 -17.48 20.20 19.34
N ILE A 729 -17.46 20.08 20.67
CA ILE A 729 -18.63 19.64 21.43
C ILE A 729 -19.72 20.70 21.25
N SER A 730 -20.81 20.37 20.57
CA SER A 730 -21.89 21.31 20.32
C SER A 730 -23.25 20.70 20.65
N ASN A 731 -24.21 21.57 20.97
CA ASN A 731 -25.61 21.18 20.92
C ASN A 731 -26.01 21.15 19.44
N LEU A 732 -25.81 20.00 18.80
CA LEU A 732 -26.33 19.76 17.46
C LEU A 732 -27.82 20.12 17.45
N SER A 733 -28.20 21.16 16.70
CA SER A 733 -29.57 21.63 16.63
C SER A 733 -30.44 20.71 15.78
N SER A 734 -30.77 19.54 16.32
CA SER A 734 -32.04 18.84 16.13
C SER A 734 -32.20 17.67 17.12
N VAL A 735 -32.99 17.89 18.19
CA VAL A 735 -33.96 16.98 18.87
C VAL A 735 -33.74 15.47 18.63
N ALA A 736 -33.52 14.58 19.62
CA ALA A 736 -33.82 14.58 21.06
C ALA A 736 -32.91 13.58 21.79
N GLU A 737 -32.66 13.87 23.06
CA GLU A 737 -32.10 12.95 24.06
C GLU A 737 -32.90 11.63 24.13
N ILE A 738 -32.15 10.55 24.29
CA ILE A 738 -32.63 9.18 24.40
C ILE A 738 -33.43 9.02 25.70
N PHE A 739 -34.71 8.65 25.58
CA PHE A 739 -35.45 8.01 26.66
C PHE A 739 -35.55 6.50 26.35
N PRO A 740 -35.17 5.59 27.26
CA PRO A 740 -35.33 4.16 27.03
C PRO A 740 -36.82 3.78 27.03
N GLY A 741 -37.26 3.03 26.00
CA GLY A 741 -38.49 2.22 26.08
C GLY A 741 -39.65 2.51 25.11
N ILE A 742 -39.54 3.44 24.14
CA ILE A 742 -40.55 3.58 23.06
C ILE A 742 -40.07 2.83 21.83
N GLU A 743 -40.50 1.59 21.61
CA GLU A 743 -40.25 0.90 20.34
C GLU A 743 -41.09 1.53 19.22
N LEU A 744 -40.45 1.88 18.10
CA LEU A 744 -41.12 2.36 16.89
C LEU A 744 -40.53 1.61 15.71
N ASN A 745 -41.32 0.80 15.02
CA ASN A 745 -40.93 0.00 13.87
C ASN A 745 -41.76 0.39 12.65
N VAL A 746 -41.13 0.37 11.47
CA VAL A 746 -41.78 0.69 10.19
C VAL A 746 -41.44 -0.38 9.16
N GLN A 747 -42.44 -0.92 8.47
CA GLN A 747 -42.23 -1.99 7.50
C GLN A 747 -43.31 -2.00 6.40
N PRO A 748 -42.97 -2.35 5.15
CA PRO A 748 -41.61 -2.55 4.63
C PRO A 748 -40.86 -1.22 4.49
N ASN A 749 -39.53 -1.26 4.51
CA ASN A 749 -38.67 -0.12 4.23
C ASN A 749 -37.49 -0.58 3.35
N PRO A 750 -37.42 -0.23 2.05
CA PRO A 750 -38.27 0.77 1.35
C PRO A 750 -39.74 0.37 1.17
N VAL A 751 -40.63 1.37 1.10
CA VAL A 751 -42.09 1.22 0.92
C VAL A 751 -42.55 1.68 -0.46
N ILE A 752 -43.45 0.92 -1.08
CA ILE A 752 -44.05 1.26 -2.38
C ILE A 752 -45.46 1.85 -2.22
N GLN A 753 -46.33 1.25 -1.40
CA GLN A 753 -47.72 1.72 -1.25
C GLN A 753 -48.15 1.83 0.21
N ASN A 754 -48.04 0.76 1.00
CA ASN A 754 -48.53 0.75 2.38
C ASN A 754 -47.39 0.54 3.37
N LEU A 755 -47.32 1.41 4.38
CA LEU A 755 -46.38 1.35 5.49
C LEU A 755 -47.15 0.87 6.74
N SER A 756 -46.74 -0.24 7.33
CA SER A 756 -47.13 -0.61 8.70
C SER A 756 -46.21 0.09 9.68
N ILE A 757 -46.80 0.71 10.69
CA ILE A 757 -46.14 1.44 11.76
C ILE A 757 -46.55 0.79 13.08
N ALA A 758 -45.61 0.17 13.78
CA ALA A 758 -45.85 -0.44 15.07
C ALA A 758 -45.11 0.32 16.18
N PHE A 759 -45.77 0.56 17.31
CA PHE A 759 -45.15 1.12 18.51
C PHE A 759 -45.77 0.59 19.79
N THR A 760 -44.98 0.54 20.86
CA THR A 760 -45.41 0.00 22.18
C THR A 760 -45.36 1.09 23.25
N LEU A 761 -46.45 1.25 24.01
CA LEU A 761 -46.55 2.20 25.11
C LEU A 761 -46.53 1.49 26.46
N GLN A 762 -45.66 1.91 27.38
CA GLN A 762 -45.57 1.33 28.74
C GLN A 762 -46.73 1.76 29.65
N LYS A 763 -47.39 2.89 29.35
CA LYS A 763 -48.55 3.44 30.08
C LYS A 763 -49.45 4.20 29.11
N THR A 764 -50.69 4.48 29.51
CA THR A 764 -51.58 5.36 28.74
C THR A 764 -50.97 6.76 28.64
N SER A 765 -50.67 7.20 27.42
CA SER A 765 -49.92 8.43 27.13
C SER A 765 -50.51 9.20 25.96
N TYR A 766 -50.23 10.51 25.87
CA TYR A 766 -50.60 11.29 24.70
C TYR A 766 -49.58 11.08 23.59
N VAL A 767 -50.03 10.64 22.41
CA VAL A 767 -49.15 10.28 21.29
C VAL A 767 -49.42 11.17 20.07
N ARG A 768 -48.36 11.78 19.54
CA ARG A 768 -48.35 12.45 18.25
C ARG A 768 -47.40 11.75 17.29
N LEU A 769 -47.91 11.19 16.21
CA LEU A 769 -47.13 10.56 15.15
C LEU A 769 -47.16 11.43 13.90
N SER A 770 -46.02 11.86 13.39
CA SER A 770 -45.92 12.76 12.24
C SER A 770 -44.83 12.33 11.25
N ILE A 771 -45.06 12.59 9.97
CA ILE A 771 -44.09 12.39 8.88
C ILE A 771 -43.42 13.71 8.56
N TYR A 772 -42.11 13.67 8.38
CA TYR A 772 -41.26 14.79 7.97
C TYR A 772 -40.44 14.41 6.73
N THR A 773 -40.09 15.39 5.91
CA THR A 773 -39.09 15.23 4.84
C THR A 773 -37.67 15.27 5.42
N LEU A 774 -36.66 14.92 4.62
CA LEU A 774 -35.25 15.00 5.01
C LEU A 774 -34.82 16.39 5.54
N PRO A 775 -35.23 17.53 4.96
CA PRO A 775 -35.01 18.86 5.54
C PRO A 775 -35.77 19.16 6.84
N GLY A 776 -36.52 18.21 7.41
CA GLY A 776 -37.34 18.42 8.60
C GLY A 776 -38.67 19.13 8.34
N GLN A 777 -39.10 19.27 7.08
CA GLN A 777 -40.40 19.86 6.76
C GLN A 777 -41.50 18.90 7.19
N HIS A 778 -42.45 19.37 7.99
CA HIS A 778 -43.63 18.59 8.36
C HIS A 778 -44.47 18.28 7.11
N VAL A 779 -44.72 17.01 6.88
CA VAL A 779 -45.52 16.51 5.75
C VAL A 779 -46.95 16.28 6.21
N ARG A 780 -47.13 15.49 7.27
CA ARG A 780 -48.45 15.08 7.75
C ARG A 780 -48.39 14.50 9.16
N THR A 781 -49.40 14.80 9.98
CA THR A 781 -49.63 14.11 11.26
C THR A 781 -50.55 12.91 11.03
N LEU A 782 -50.11 11.72 11.41
CA LEU A 782 -50.83 10.45 11.27
C LEU A 782 -51.69 10.12 12.50
N LEU A 783 -51.23 10.51 13.68
CA LEU A 783 -51.90 10.28 14.96
C LEU A 783 -51.64 11.48 15.88
N ASP A 784 -52.65 11.93 16.63
CA ASP A 784 -52.52 13.01 17.63
C ASP A 784 -53.58 12.88 18.72
N SER A 785 -53.44 11.85 19.58
CA SER A 785 -54.44 11.52 20.60
C SER A 785 -53.86 10.68 21.75
N LYS A 786 -54.63 10.56 22.85
CA LYS A 786 -54.29 9.60 23.92
C LYS A 786 -54.44 8.16 23.44
N LYS A 787 -53.47 7.33 23.78
CA LYS A 787 -53.43 5.88 23.51
C LYS A 787 -53.18 5.11 24.80
N ASP A 788 -53.84 3.97 24.94
CA ASP A 788 -53.67 3.07 26.09
C ASP A 788 -52.32 2.35 26.06
N ALA A 789 -51.89 1.83 27.21
CA ALA A 789 -50.69 1.01 27.31
C ALA A 789 -50.81 -0.28 26.48
N GLY A 790 -49.68 -0.74 25.92
CA GLY A 790 -49.58 -1.93 25.07
C GLY A 790 -49.15 -1.64 23.63
N ASP A 791 -49.18 -2.66 22.79
CA ASP A 791 -48.81 -2.57 21.38
C ASP A 791 -49.88 -1.86 20.56
N SER A 792 -49.44 -1.00 19.65
CA SER A 792 -50.29 -0.27 18.71
C SER A 792 -49.72 -0.39 17.31
N GLU A 793 -50.58 -0.73 16.35
CA GLU A 793 -50.22 -0.77 14.93
C GLU A 793 -51.11 0.17 14.12
N LEU A 794 -50.50 0.89 13.19
CA LEU A 794 -51.15 1.80 12.25
C LEU A 794 -50.71 1.46 10.83
N LEU A 795 -51.69 1.23 9.94
CA LEU A 795 -51.43 1.11 8.52
C LEU A 795 -51.59 2.49 7.84
N PHE A 796 -50.57 2.91 7.11
CA PHE A 796 -50.54 4.19 6.40
C PHE A 796 -50.32 4.00 4.90
N SER A 797 -51.24 4.52 4.08
CA SER A 797 -51.02 4.62 2.62
C SER A 797 -50.08 5.78 2.32
N THR A 798 -48.97 5.48 1.66
CA THR A 798 -47.97 6.43 1.18
C THR A 798 -48.33 7.06 -0.17
N GLU A 799 -49.54 6.79 -0.67
CA GLU A 799 -50.09 7.41 -1.87
C GLU A 799 -50.16 8.94 -1.71
N GLY A 800 -49.51 9.67 -2.63
CA GLY A 800 -49.36 11.12 -2.56
C GLY A 800 -48.04 11.62 -1.94
N LEU A 801 -47.18 10.72 -1.44
CA LEU A 801 -45.78 11.05 -1.14
C LEU A 801 -44.92 10.86 -2.40
N SER A 802 -44.07 11.84 -2.71
CA SER A 802 -43.04 11.71 -3.74
C SER A 802 -42.00 10.64 -3.35
N SER A 803 -41.31 10.05 -4.32
CA SER A 803 -40.16 9.18 -4.03
C SER A 803 -39.09 9.97 -3.26
N GLY A 804 -38.58 9.41 -2.16
CA GLY A 804 -37.63 10.11 -1.29
C GLY A 804 -37.57 9.57 0.14
N ILE A 805 -36.70 10.19 0.95
CA ILE A 805 -36.49 9.84 2.35
C ILE A 805 -37.46 10.63 3.22
N TYR A 806 -38.17 9.92 4.09
CA TYR A 806 -39.08 10.47 5.09
C TYR A 806 -38.68 9.99 6.48
N PHE A 807 -39.01 10.81 7.48
CA PHE A 807 -38.85 10.47 8.89
C PHE A 807 -40.22 10.41 9.54
N LEU A 808 -40.52 9.26 10.13
CA LEU A 808 -41.67 9.11 10.99
C LEU A 808 -41.26 9.41 12.43
N LYS A 809 -41.77 10.50 12.99
CA LYS A 809 -41.53 10.92 14.38
C LYS A 809 -42.74 10.59 15.23
N ILE A 810 -42.56 9.81 16.30
CA ILE A 810 -43.53 9.64 17.38
C ILE A 810 -43.14 10.56 18.54
N GLU A 811 -44.09 11.26 19.12
CA GLU A 811 -43.94 12.06 20.33
C GLU A 811 -44.88 11.51 21.40
N VAL A 812 -44.37 11.19 22.59
CA VAL A 812 -45.12 10.60 23.70
C VAL A 812 -44.79 11.36 24.98
N ASP A 813 -45.79 12.00 25.60
CA ASP A 813 -45.64 12.76 26.86
C ASP A 813 -44.43 13.72 26.91
N GLY A 814 -44.12 14.37 25.77
CA GLY A 814 -43.01 15.33 25.63
C GLY A 814 -41.69 14.75 25.13
N TYR A 815 -41.58 13.42 25.03
CA TYR A 815 -40.44 12.72 24.43
C TYR A 815 -40.67 12.45 22.96
N SER A 816 -39.63 12.25 22.15
CA SER A 816 -39.81 11.88 20.75
C SER A 816 -38.81 10.84 20.24
N ARG A 817 -39.26 9.92 19.38
CA ARG A 817 -38.42 8.99 18.63
C ARG A 817 -38.73 9.11 17.15
N SER A 818 -37.70 9.06 16.30
CA SER A 818 -37.87 9.09 14.85
C SER A 818 -37.39 7.78 14.22
N ARG A 819 -38.05 7.36 13.14
CA ARG A 819 -37.57 6.26 12.30
C ARG A 819 -37.63 6.64 10.83
N ARG A 820 -36.53 6.41 10.13
CA ARG A 820 -36.39 6.67 8.69
C ARG A 820 -37.19 5.62 7.91
N PHE A 821 -37.92 6.05 6.88
CA PHE A 821 -38.42 5.16 5.82
C PHE A 821 -38.23 5.79 4.44
N ILE A 822 -38.05 4.95 3.43
CA ILE A 822 -37.78 5.35 2.04
C ILE A 822 -39.02 5.05 1.21
N LYS A 823 -39.61 6.06 0.58
CA LYS A 823 -40.66 5.89 -0.44
C LYS A 823 -40.00 5.71 -1.80
N LEU A 824 -40.29 4.59 -2.48
CA LEU A 824 -39.90 4.35 -3.87
C LEU A 824 -40.84 5.01 -4.86
#